data_AF-A0A061B9Q3-F1
#
_entry.id   AF-A0A061B9Q3-F1
#
_cell.length_a   1.000
_cell.length_b   1.000
_cell.length_c   1.000
_cell.angle_alpha   90.00
_cell.angle_beta   90.00
_cell.angle_gamma   90.00
#
_symmetry.space_group_name_H-M   'P 1'
#
loop_
_entity.id
_entity.type
_entity.pdbx_description
1 polymer ?
#
loop_
_entity_poly.entity_id
_entity_poly.type
_entity_poly.pdbx_seq_one_letter_code
_entity_poly.pdbx_strand_id
1 'polypeptide(L)'
;MSFDPPEPANDADAFKFIALGGGSEVGRSCHIIQYKGKTIMLDAGVHPANTGISALPFYDEFDLSTVDILLISHFHLDHAASLPYVMQHTNFNGRVFMTHPTKAIYRWLLTDFVKVTSIGSSTTLYSDEDLLESFDKIETVDYHSTNEVDGIRFTAYHAGHVLGAAMYMIEISGLKILFTGDYSREESRHLNQAEIPPMKPDVLITESTFGTATHEPRLEKELRLTNLIHSTLNKGGRVLLPVFALGTAQELLLILDEYWSTHTDLDHVNVYYASSLAKKCLSVFQTYINMMNDKIRKQFRDSNSNPFQFKHVKNIKNLDRFDDFGPSVVIASPGMLQNGVSRELLERWAPDSRNSVILTGYSVEGTLAKALITEPDTIPAVNNPDSQIPRRLTIEEISFAAHVDYEQNSKFIEQVDPKSIILVHGESNPMGRLKSALLSKYSKFKGTDKEVKVYNPRNCDEVSLHFKGSKVAKALGAIVEEKGNETLTGVLVAKDFDLNLMKVDDVREYAGLTSTVVKERQTIFIEAGRDLVQWHLLQMFGHVDVLIDDPEEYEVKIMNEITVSIIKNVCTIEWMSGIINDTIADSVVAILMSVDSSPASVKMSSESCSHDQEPSTLDDSSIPTRIKRINTMLEAQFGDTLTVKEDGSGATVKIGKSEAIINYYKMSVECGSNVLKGRIETVLNRATGLVAPLAQTGKTTV
;
A
#
# COMPACT_ATOMS: atom_id res chain seq x y z
N MET A 1 20.63 -15.23 -19.67
CA MET A 1 20.29 -14.11 -18.76
C MET A 1 20.84 -12.83 -19.37
N SER A 2 20.05 -12.19 -20.23
CA SER A 2 20.27 -10.80 -20.61
C SER A 2 19.83 -9.94 -19.43
N PHE A 3 20.77 -9.22 -18.82
CA PHE A 3 20.43 -8.14 -17.91
C PHE A 3 19.93 -7.00 -18.78
N ASP A 4 18.61 -6.82 -18.85
CA ASP A 4 18.07 -5.54 -19.26
C ASP A 4 18.59 -4.47 -18.30
N PRO A 5 18.98 -3.29 -18.80
CA PRO A 5 19.33 -2.16 -17.94
C PRO A 5 18.14 -1.86 -17.01
N PRO A 6 18.37 -1.41 -15.77
CA PRO A 6 17.28 -1.07 -14.87
C PRO A 6 16.39 -0.03 -15.56
N GLU A 7 15.10 -0.38 -15.75
CA GLU A 7 14.10 0.58 -16.17
C GLU A 7 14.21 1.82 -15.27
N PRO A 8 14.05 3.04 -15.83
CA PRO A 8 14.03 4.24 -15.01
C PRO A 8 12.97 4.05 -13.93
N ALA A 9 13.37 4.20 -12.66
CA ALA A 9 12.49 4.01 -11.52
C ALA A 9 11.21 4.83 -11.75
N ASN A 10 10.11 4.13 -12.00
CA ASN A 10 8.83 4.77 -12.24
C ASN A 10 8.43 5.45 -10.92
N ASP A 11 8.08 6.74 -10.95
CA ASP A 11 7.73 7.50 -9.73
C ASP A 11 6.54 6.86 -8.98
N ALA A 12 5.77 6.01 -9.67
CA ALA A 12 4.71 5.17 -9.11
C ALA A 12 5.19 4.05 -8.16
N ASP A 13 6.48 3.66 -8.21
CA ASP A 13 7.06 2.60 -7.37
C ASP A 13 7.72 3.15 -6.09
N ALA A 14 7.74 4.47 -5.89
CA ALA A 14 8.21 5.09 -4.66
C ALA A 14 7.08 5.13 -3.62
N PHE A 15 7.40 4.76 -2.38
CA PHE A 15 6.55 5.06 -1.23
C PHE A 15 6.74 6.53 -0.88
N LYS A 16 5.66 7.30 -0.85
CA LYS A 16 5.66 8.71 -0.45
C LYS A 16 4.87 8.87 0.83
N PHE A 17 5.42 9.64 1.76
CA PHE A 17 4.76 10.04 2.99
C PHE A 17 4.76 11.56 3.09
N ILE A 18 3.60 12.16 3.36
CA ILE A 18 3.44 13.61 3.53
C ILE A 18 2.70 13.87 4.83
N ALA A 19 3.24 14.69 5.71
CA ALA A 19 2.52 15.13 6.91
C ALA A 19 1.75 16.43 6.59
N LEU A 20 0.42 16.38 6.50
CA LEU A 20 -0.40 17.60 6.37
C LEU A 20 -0.67 18.26 7.73
N GLY A 21 -0.40 17.56 8.83
CA GLY A 21 -0.41 18.06 10.19
C GLY A 21 0.23 17.05 11.14
N GLY A 22 0.65 17.48 12.33
CA GLY A 22 1.40 16.63 13.26
C GLY A 22 2.85 16.35 12.82
N GLY A 23 3.36 17.03 11.79
CA GLY A 23 4.77 16.99 11.36
C GLY A 23 5.60 18.00 12.13
N SER A 24 6.45 17.53 13.05
CA SER A 24 7.24 18.38 13.96
C SER A 24 6.41 19.28 14.91
N GLU A 25 5.15 18.91 15.15
CA GLU A 25 4.25 19.53 16.13
C GLU A 25 3.33 18.48 16.79
N VAL A 26 2.61 18.88 17.85
CA VAL A 26 1.54 18.09 18.49
C VAL A 26 0.21 18.78 18.18
N GLY A 27 -0.78 18.04 17.67
CA GLY A 27 -2.05 18.59 17.20
C GLY A 27 -2.27 18.42 15.69
N ARG A 28 -3.55 18.47 15.28
CA ARG A 28 -4.01 18.34 13.88
C ARG A 28 -3.36 17.20 13.10
N SER A 29 -3.19 16.04 13.72
CA SER A 29 -2.60 14.86 13.09
C SER A 29 -3.34 14.50 11.81
N CYS A 30 -2.58 14.44 10.72
CA CYS A 30 -3.07 14.13 9.39
C CYS A 30 -1.88 13.78 8.49
N HIS A 31 -1.83 12.53 8.03
CA HIS A 31 -0.72 12.05 7.22
C HIS A 31 -1.22 11.34 5.96
N ILE A 32 -0.55 11.56 4.84
CA ILE A 32 -0.84 10.92 3.57
C ILE A 32 0.26 9.91 3.25
N ILE A 33 -0.15 8.71 2.85
CA ILE A 33 0.71 7.68 2.29
C ILE A 33 0.30 7.45 0.85
N GLN A 34 1.27 7.44 -0.07
CA GLN A 34 1.06 7.02 -1.45
C GLN A 34 2.01 5.89 -1.83
N TYR A 35 1.48 4.83 -2.43
CA TYR A 35 2.28 3.74 -2.98
C TYR A 35 1.53 2.99 -4.08
N LYS A 36 2.16 2.80 -5.24
CA LYS A 36 1.60 2.07 -6.40
C LYS A 36 0.18 2.51 -6.80
N GLY A 37 -0.03 3.82 -6.85
CA GLY A 37 -1.31 4.42 -7.25
C GLY A 37 -2.41 4.32 -6.18
N LYS A 38 -2.10 3.89 -4.96
CA LYS A 38 -3.01 3.89 -3.81
C LYS A 38 -2.64 5.01 -2.85
N THR A 39 -3.65 5.70 -2.34
CA THR A 39 -3.50 6.83 -1.41
C THR A 39 -4.31 6.58 -0.15
N ILE A 40 -3.63 6.65 1.00
CA ILE A 40 -4.24 6.45 2.32
C ILE A 40 -4.04 7.72 3.14
N MET A 41 -5.10 8.17 3.79
CA MET A 41 -5.06 9.22 4.79
C MET A 41 -5.12 8.62 6.19
N LEU A 42 -4.22 9.04 7.07
CA LEU A 42 -4.11 8.61 8.45
C LEU A 42 -4.44 9.78 9.35
N ASP A 43 -5.51 9.63 10.14
CA ASP A 43 -6.08 10.65 11.02
C ASP A 43 -6.55 11.94 10.32
N ALA A 44 -7.47 12.64 10.97
CA ALA A 44 -8.01 13.92 10.57
C ALA A 44 -8.35 14.74 11.83
N GLY A 45 -7.32 15.37 12.41
CA GLY A 45 -7.43 16.14 13.65
C GLY A 45 -7.59 17.65 13.50
N VAL A 46 -7.74 18.34 14.64
CA VAL A 46 -7.63 19.81 14.75
C VAL A 46 -6.52 20.21 15.73
N HIS A 47 -5.94 21.40 15.56
CA HIS A 47 -4.93 21.92 16.46
C HIS A 47 -5.60 22.62 17.66
N PRO A 48 -5.45 22.12 18.91
CA PRO A 48 -6.23 22.64 20.06
C PRO A 48 -5.94 24.09 20.42
N ALA A 49 -4.77 24.63 20.07
CA ALA A 49 -4.41 26.02 20.36
C ALA A 49 -4.85 27.02 19.28
N ASN A 50 -5.32 26.55 18.12
CA ASN A 50 -5.71 27.40 17.01
C ASN A 50 -7.25 27.44 16.89
N THR A 51 -7.79 28.41 16.15
CA THR A 51 -9.24 28.58 15.97
C THR A 51 -9.63 28.72 14.50
N GLY A 52 -10.87 28.35 14.17
CA GLY A 52 -11.39 28.37 12.80
C GLY A 52 -10.54 27.52 11.85
N ILE A 53 -10.44 27.94 10.59
CA ILE A 53 -9.72 27.24 9.51
C ILE A 53 -8.24 27.01 9.87
N SER A 54 -7.62 27.89 10.65
CA SER A 54 -6.21 27.76 11.06
C SER A 54 -5.91 26.56 11.97
N ALA A 55 -6.96 25.94 12.54
CA ALA A 55 -6.83 24.72 13.32
C ALA A 55 -6.78 23.45 12.46
N LEU A 56 -7.14 23.54 11.17
CA LEU A 56 -7.13 22.40 10.27
C LEU A 56 -5.70 22.02 9.84
N PRO A 57 -5.49 20.77 9.43
CA PRO A 57 -4.36 20.37 8.60
C PRO A 57 -4.32 21.15 7.28
N PHE A 58 -3.17 21.13 6.61
CA PHE A 58 -2.95 21.80 5.32
C PHE A 58 -3.60 21.04 4.16
N TYR A 59 -4.93 20.92 4.15
CA TYR A 59 -5.68 20.21 3.11
C TYR A 59 -5.52 20.81 1.72
N ASP A 60 -5.26 22.11 1.61
CA ASP A 60 -5.07 22.79 0.32
C ASP A 60 -3.81 22.32 -0.43
N GLU A 61 -2.87 21.68 0.26
CA GLU A 61 -1.61 21.19 -0.31
C GLU A 61 -1.74 19.78 -0.93
N PHE A 62 -2.92 19.14 -0.83
CA PHE A 62 -3.13 17.80 -1.35
C PHE A 62 -4.55 17.59 -1.90
N ASP A 63 -4.67 16.90 -3.03
CA ASP A 63 -5.97 16.56 -3.62
C ASP A 63 -6.61 15.36 -2.89
N LEU A 64 -7.54 15.65 -1.97
CA LEU A 64 -8.23 14.63 -1.17
C LEU A 64 -9.17 13.73 -2.00
N SER A 65 -9.51 14.10 -3.23
CA SER A 65 -10.29 13.22 -4.12
C SER A 65 -9.53 11.96 -4.53
N THR A 66 -8.20 11.96 -4.40
CA THR A 66 -7.33 10.83 -4.70
C THR A 66 -7.22 9.82 -3.56
N VAL A 67 -7.75 10.13 -2.36
CA VAL A 67 -7.64 9.28 -1.17
C VAL A 67 -8.65 8.12 -1.27
N ASP A 68 -8.14 6.89 -1.28
CA ASP A 68 -8.96 5.68 -1.34
C ASP A 68 -9.61 5.37 0.02
N ILE A 69 -8.81 5.43 1.10
CA ILE A 69 -9.26 5.15 2.46
C ILE A 69 -8.68 6.14 3.48
N LEU A 70 -9.45 6.39 4.53
CA LEU A 70 -9.08 7.21 5.69
C LEU A 70 -9.17 6.33 6.95
N LEU A 71 -8.05 6.18 7.66
CA LEU A 71 -7.97 5.39 8.89
C LEU A 71 -7.83 6.32 10.10
N ILE A 72 -8.79 6.28 11.02
CA ILE A 72 -8.73 7.03 12.28
C ILE A 72 -8.22 6.12 13.39
N SER A 73 -7.11 6.50 14.02
CA SER A 73 -6.44 5.79 15.11
C SER A 73 -7.30 5.77 16.37
N HIS A 74 -7.79 6.94 16.80
CA HIS A 74 -8.58 7.08 18.02
C HIS A 74 -9.39 8.39 18.04
N PHE A 75 -10.21 8.55 19.07
CA PHE A 75 -11.24 9.59 19.11
C PHE A 75 -10.74 10.98 19.55
N HIS A 76 -9.47 11.18 19.92
CA HIS A 76 -9.03 12.50 20.39
C HIS A 76 -9.18 13.58 19.30
N LEU A 77 -9.34 14.83 19.74
CA LEU A 77 -9.69 15.93 18.86
C LEU A 77 -8.60 16.20 17.81
N ASP A 78 -7.35 16.08 18.21
CA ASP A 78 -6.15 16.17 17.40
C ASP A 78 -5.94 15.00 16.44
N HIS A 79 -6.82 13.99 16.44
CA HIS A 79 -6.79 12.88 15.49
C HIS A 79 -8.09 12.67 14.70
N ALA A 80 -9.24 13.16 15.20
CA ALA A 80 -10.53 12.89 14.56
C ALA A 80 -11.43 14.13 14.36
N ALA A 81 -11.16 15.27 15.00
CA ALA A 81 -12.14 16.36 15.03
C ALA A 81 -12.32 17.14 13.72
N SER A 82 -11.44 17.00 12.73
CA SER A 82 -11.64 17.61 11.41
C SER A 82 -12.28 16.66 10.41
N LEU A 83 -12.56 15.41 10.80
CA LEU A 83 -13.19 14.43 9.92
C LEU A 83 -14.54 14.89 9.31
N PRO A 84 -15.48 15.53 10.05
CA PRO A 84 -16.71 16.04 9.43
C PRO A 84 -16.43 17.09 8.37
N TYR A 85 -15.41 17.94 8.58
CA TYR A 85 -14.96 18.92 7.60
C TYR A 85 -14.43 18.24 6.33
N VAL A 86 -13.55 17.24 6.49
CA VAL A 86 -13.02 16.45 5.36
C VAL A 86 -14.16 15.84 4.53
N MET A 87 -15.15 15.22 5.18
CA MET A 87 -16.18 14.45 4.48
C MET A 87 -17.27 15.28 3.82
N GLN A 88 -17.49 16.52 4.26
CA GLN A 88 -18.61 17.36 3.80
C GLN A 88 -18.19 18.65 3.11
N HIS A 89 -17.02 19.19 3.46
CA HIS A 89 -16.54 20.49 2.96
C HIS A 89 -15.30 20.37 2.07
N THR A 90 -14.87 19.16 1.71
CA THR A 90 -13.77 18.91 0.75
C THR A 90 -14.22 17.99 -0.39
N ASN A 91 -13.32 17.69 -1.33
CA ASN A 91 -13.57 16.79 -2.46
C ASN A 91 -13.28 15.31 -2.16
N PHE A 92 -13.13 14.94 -0.89
CA PHE A 92 -12.92 13.57 -0.44
C PHE A 92 -14.09 12.63 -0.77
N ASN A 93 -13.81 11.47 -1.37
CA ASN A 93 -14.80 10.45 -1.72
C ASN A 93 -14.43 9.03 -1.24
N GLY A 94 -13.36 8.90 -0.45
CA GLY A 94 -12.87 7.62 0.04
C GLY A 94 -13.71 7.01 1.17
N ARG A 95 -13.33 5.81 1.61
CA ARG A 95 -13.98 5.11 2.73
C ARG A 95 -13.29 5.43 4.05
N VAL A 96 -14.06 5.60 5.13
CA VAL A 96 -13.52 5.97 6.44
C VAL A 96 -13.67 4.82 7.43
N PHE A 97 -12.61 4.49 8.17
CA PHE A 97 -12.61 3.41 9.14
C PHE A 97 -12.22 3.87 10.55
N MET A 98 -12.96 3.36 11.54
CA MET A 98 -12.70 3.51 12.97
C MET A 98 -12.90 2.16 13.67
N THR A 99 -12.35 1.98 14.87
CA THR A 99 -12.81 0.88 15.73
C THR A 99 -14.22 1.16 16.27
N HIS A 100 -14.90 0.10 16.71
CA HIS A 100 -16.25 0.23 17.29
C HIS A 100 -16.32 1.24 18.46
N PRO A 101 -15.42 1.21 19.47
CA PRO A 101 -15.49 2.17 20.57
C PRO A 101 -15.14 3.59 20.11
N THR A 102 -14.18 3.75 19.19
CA THR A 102 -13.80 5.05 18.64
C THR A 102 -14.99 5.71 17.96
N LYS A 103 -15.72 5.01 17.09
CA LYS A 103 -16.94 5.54 16.44
C LYS A 103 -18.00 5.96 17.47
N ALA A 104 -18.26 5.13 18.48
CA ALA A 104 -19.28 5.41 19.49
C ALA A 104 -18.95 6.65 20.35
N ILE A 105 -17.68 6.83 20.72
CA ILE A 105 -17.20 7.97 21.51
C ILE A 105 -17.14 9.24 20.66
N TYR A 106 -16.64 9.12 19.42
CA TYR A 106 -16.48 10.19 18.45
C TYR A 106 -17.73 11.05 18.32
N ARG A 107 -18.91 10.43 18.15
CA ARG A 107 -20.19 11.16 18.03
C ARG A 107 -20.43 12.12 19.19
N TRP A 108 -20.23 11.65 20.41
CA TRP A 108 -20.50 12.43 21.60
C TRP A 108 -19.45 13.51 21.82
N LEU A 109 -18.17 13.15 21.63
CA LEU A 109 -17.08 14.10 21.80
C LEU A 109 -17.19 15.26 20.81
N LEU A 110 -17.45 14.99 19.54
CA LEU A 110 -17.56 16.05 18.53
C LEU A 110 -18.81 16.90 18.70
N THR A 111 -19.93 16.33 19.18
CA THR A 111 -21.13 17.13 19.53
C THR A 111 -20.81 18.17 20.61
N ASP A 112 -19.95 17.83 21.58
CA ASP A 112 -19.52 18.78 22.61
C ASP A 112 -18.51 19.79 22.07
N PHE A 113 -17.58 19.34 21.23
CA PHE A 113 -16.63 20.23 20.55
C PHE A 113 -17.32 21.32 19.73
N VAL A 114 -18.34 20.97 18.92
CA VAL A 114 -19.13 21.93 18.13
C VAL A 114 -19.83 22.95 19.05
N LYS A 115 -20.42 22.47 20.16
CA LYS A 115 -21.07 23.36 21.15
C LYS A 115 -20.08 24.31 21.80
N VAL A 116 -18.95 23.82 22.29
CA VAL A 116 -17.94 24.63 22.98
C VAL A 116 -17.33 25.67 22.03
N THR A 117 -17.06 25.30 20.77
CA THR A 117 -16.47 26.21 19.78
C THR A 117 -17.47 27.27 19.27
N SER A 118 -18.76 26.93 19.18
CA SER A 118 -19.82 27.87 18.76
C SER A 118 -20.05 29.04 19.72
N ILE A 119 -19.67 28.89 21.00
CA ILE A 119 -19.92 29.91 22.05
C ILE A 119 -18.90 31.06 22.00
N GLY A 120 -17.76 30.89 21.32
CA GLY A 120 -16.65 31.87 21.31
C GLY A 120 -16.14 32.32 19.95
N SER A 121 -16.59 31.73 18.84
CA SER A 121 -16.14 32.05 17.48
C SER A 121 -17.32 32.37 16.56
N SER A 122 -17.19 33.40 15.71
CA SER A 122 -18.18 33.72 14.68
C SER A 122 -18.17 32.73 13.50
N THR A 123 -17.14 31.88 13.41
CA THR A 123 -17.00 30.85 12.37
C THR A 123 -16.87 29.46 13.01
N THR A 124 -17.86 28.60 12.74
CA THR A 124 -17.85 27.17 13.07
C THR A 124 -17.28 26.37 11.90
N LEU A 125 -16.46 25.36 12.18
CA LEU A 125 -15.85 24.51 11.15
C LEU A 125 -16.91 23.68 10.39
N TYR A 126 -17.91 23.18 11.10
CA TYR A 126 -19.00 22.35 10.56
C TYR A 126 -20.20 22.41 11.51
N SER A 127 -21.35 21.98 11.02
CA SER A 127 -22.62 21.95 11.76
C SER A 127 -22.85 20.60 12.46
N ASP A 128 -23.82 20.55 13.38
CA ASP A 128 -24.28 19.28 13.98
C ASP A 128 -24.88 18.33 12.91
N GLU A 129 -25.43 18.86 11.81
CA GLU A 129 -25.95 18.07 10.69
C GLU A 129 -24.81 17.39 9.92
N ASP A 130 -23.73 18.13 9.64
CA ASP A 130 -22.52 17.60 8.98
C ASP A 130 -21.91 16.45 9.80
N LEU A 131 -21.95 16.55 11.13
CA LEU A 131 -21.51 15.49 12.04
C LEU A 131 -22.39 14.25 11.95
N LEU A 132 -23.70 14.39 11.83
CA LEU A 132 -24.62 13.26 11.69
C LEU A 132 -24.44 12.55 10.34
N GLU A 133 -24.36 13.31 9.26
CA GLU A 133 -24.15 12.73 7.92
C GLU A 133 -22.78 12.05 7.78
N SER A 134 -21.73 12.64 8.36
CA SER A 134 -20.40 12.01 8.37
C SER A 134 -20.40 10.72 9.20
N PHE A 135 -21.14 10.68 10.31
CA PHE A 135 -21.22 9.51 11.19
C PHE A 135 -21.75 8.25 10.48
N ASP A 136 -22.72 8.40 9.59
CA ASP A 136 -23.33 7.28 8.86
C ASP A 136 -22.38 6.68 7.80
N LYS A 137 -21.46 7.49 7.26
CA LYS A 137 -20.44 7.08 6.28
C LYS A 137 -19.22 6.38 6.91
N ILE A 138 -19.04 6.44 8.23
CA ILE A 138 -17.90 5.81 8.92
C ILE A 138 -18.14 4.30 9.08
N GLU A 139 -17.22 3.49 8.61
CA GLU A 139 -17.23 2.04 8.78
C GLU A 139 -16.46 1.62 10.04
N THR A 140 -16.90 0.54 10.67
CA THR A 140 -16.27 0.03 11.88
C THR A 140 -15.41 -1.20 11.60
N VAL A 141 -14.24 -1.27 12.22
CA VAL A 141 -13.36 -2.43 12.18
C VAL A 141 -13.14 -3.04 13.56
N ASP A 142 -13.02 -4.36 13.59
CA ASP A 142 -12.61 -5.11 14.76
C ASP A 142 -11.09 -5.23 14.84
N TYR A 143 -10.58 -5.34 16.06
CA TYR A 143 -9.19 -5.68 16.31
C TYR A 143 -8.85 -7.04 15.71
N HIS A 144 -7.63 -7.16 15.19
CA HIS A 144 -7.06 -8.37 14.58
C HIS A 144 -7.78 -8.88 13.31
N SER A 145 -8.81 -8.17 12.84
CA SER A 145 -9.47 -8.48 11.57
C SER A 145 -8.77 -7.74 10.42
N THR A 146 -8.34 -8.47 9.40
CA THR A 146 -7.81 -7.89 8.16
C THR A 146 -8.97 -7.49 7.25
N ASN A 147 -9.06 -6.21 6.94
CA ASN A 147 -9.97 -5.65 5.95
C ASN A 147 -9.20 -5.36 4.66
N GLU A 148 -9.88 -5.44 3.52
CA GLU A 148 -9.29 -5.16 2.21
C GLU A 148 -10.19 -4.22 1.42
N VAL A 149 -9.59 -3.15 0.87
CA VAL A 149 -10.26 -2.16 0.03
C VAL A 149 -9.36 -1.86 -1.15
N ASP A 150 -9.79 -2.24 -2.36
CA ASP A 150 -9.10 -1.97 -3.63
C ASP A 150 -7.60 -2.30 -3.59
N GLY A 151 -7.24 -3.48 -3.05
CA GLY A 151 -5.85 -3.95 -2.92
C GLY A 151 -5.06 -3.40 -1.73
N ILE A 152 -5.68 -2.56 -0.89
CA ILE A 152 -5.12 -2.09 0.39
C ILE A 152 -5.62 -3.01 1.50
N ARG A 153 -4.73 -3.79 2.11
CA ARG A 153 -5.07 -4.60 3.29
C ARG A 153 -4.68 -3.87 4.56
N PHE A 154 -5.53 -3.86 5.56
CA PHE A 154 -5.21 -3.25 6.85
C PHE A 154 -5.81 -4.02 8.03
N THR A 155 -5.06 -4.06 9.12
CA THR A 155 -5.42 -4.76 10.36
C THR A 155 -5.20 -3.84 11.56
N ALA A 156 -6.22 -3.69 12.40
CA ALA A 156 -6.15 -2.91 13.62
C ALA A 156 -5.59 -3.75 14.79
N TYR A 157 -4.65 -3.20 15.55
CA TYR A 157 -4.11 -3.76 16.80
C TYR A 157 -4.39 -2.81 17.96
N HIS A 158 -4.45 -3.32 19.19
CA HIS A 158 -4.63 -2.45 20.34
C HIS A 158 -3.46 -1.47 20.48
N ALA A 159 -3.74 -0.17 20.59
CA ALA A 159 -2.74 0.86 20.88
C ALA A 159 -2.64 1.19 22.39
N GLY A 160 -3.56 0.69 23.21
CA GLY A 160 -3.71 1.18 24.58
C GLY A 160 -4.17 2.63 24.56
N HIS A 161 -3.50 3.53 25.27
CA HIS A 161 -3.75 4.99 25.26
C HIS A 161 -5.17 5.42 25.69
N VAL A 162 -6.19 5.16 24.88
CA VAL A 162 -7.62 5.34 25.17
C VAL A 162 -8.47 4.18 24.67
N LEU A 163 -9.71 4.07 25.17
CA LEU A 163 -10.64 3.01 24.76
C LEU A 163 -10.94 3.07 23.25
N GLY A 164 -10.59 2.01 22.52
CA GLY A 164 -10.80 1.95 21.08
C GLY A 164 -9.60 2.43 20.24
N ALA A 165 -8.52 2.93 20.85
CA ALA A 165 -7.35 3.32 20.07
C ALA A 165 -6.73 2.13 19.34
N ALA A 166 -6.31 2.37 18.10
CA ALA A 166 -5.80 1.34 17.21
C ALA A 166 -4.51 1.76 16.51
N MET A 167 -3.58 0.80 16.44
CA MET A 167 -2.47 0.84 15.50
C MET A 167 -2.86 0.10 14.23
N TYR A 168 -2.67 0.69 13.07
CA TYR A 168 -3.00 0.05 11.79
C TYR A 168 -1.75 -0.52 11.13
N MET A 169 -1.73 -1.84 10.95
CA MET A 169 -0.81 -2.51 10.04
C MET A 169 -1.42 -2.49 8.65
N ILE A 170 -0.79 -1.77 7.72
CA ILE A 170 -1.23 -1.55 6.35
C ILE A 170 -0.30 -2.33 5.42
N GLU A 171 -0.85 -3.04 4.45
CA GLU A 171 -0.12 -3.80 3.46
C GLU A 171 -0.60 -3.43 2.04
N ILE A 172 0.33 -2.91 1.23
CA ILE A 172 0.09 -2.55 -0.17
C ILE A 172 1.16 -3.23 -1.02
N SER A 173 0.76 -4.17 -1.88
CA SER A 173 1.68 -4.89 -2.78
C SER A 173 2.93 -5.45 -2.08
N GLY A 174 2.74 -6.01 -0.86
CA GLY A 174 3.80 -6.61 -0.03
C GLY A 174 4.60 -5.63 0.83
N LEU A 175 4.48 -4.31 0.63
CA LEU A 175 5.05 -3.30 1.52
C LEU A 175 4.21 -3.21 2.80
N LYS A 176 4.83 -3.36 3.96
CA LYS A 176 4.15 -3.32 5.26
C LYS A 176 4.46 -2.03 6.00
N ILE A 177 3.43 -1.29 6.37
CA ILE A 177 3.52 -0.02 7.09
C ILE A 177 2.75 -0.15 8.39
N LEU A 178 3.37 0.16 9.52
CA LEU A 178 2.69 0.25 10.81
C LEU A 178 2.52 1.71 11.18
N PHE A 179 1.28 2.15 11.33
CA PHE A 179 0.93 3.44 11.89
C PHE A 179 0.43 3.26 13.33
N THR A 180 1.08 3.90 14.30
CA THR A 180 0.74 3.71 15.71
C THR A 180 -0.43 4.58 16.18
N GLY A 181 -0.65 5.74 15.54
CA GLY A 181 -1.34 6.84 16.21
C GLY A 181 -0.64 7.16 17.55
N ASP A 182 -1.43 7.51 18.56
CA ASP A 182 -0.95 7.58 19.95
C ASP A 182 -1.13 6.22 20.64
N TYR A 183 -0.10 5.79 21.36
CA TYR A 183 -0.06 4.47 21.98
C TYR A 183 0.63 4.47 23.35
N SER A 184 0.24 3.51 24.19
CA SER A 184 0.84 3.32 25.51
C SER A 184 1.31 1.90 25.72
N ARG A 185 2.50 1.75 26.30
CA ARG A 185 3.04 0.46 26.74
C ARG A 185 3.01 0.30 28.26
N GLU A 186 2.44 1.26 28.99
CA GLU A 186 2.20 1.16 30.43
C GLU A 186 0.90 0.40 30.68
N GLU A 187 0.89 -0.53 31.66
CA GLU A 187 -0.36 -1.19 32.05
C GLU A 187 -1.25 -0.18 32.80
N SER A 188 -2.51 -0.07 32.39
CA SER A 188 -3.51 0.75 33.06
C SER A 188 -4.55 -0.11 33.77
N ARG A 189 -5.37 0.48 34.62
CA ARG A 189 -6.41 -0.25 35.36
C ARG A 189 -7.48 -0.84 34.43
N HIS A 190 -7.71 -0.24 33.25
CA HIS A 190 -8.77 -0.67 32.34
C HIS A 190 -8.37 -0.93 30.88
N LEU A 191 -7.30 -0.32 30.35
CA LEU A 191 -6.90 -0.48 28.95
C LEU A 191 -5.83 -1.56 28.80
N ASN A 192 -5.85 -2.22 27.64
CA ASN A 192 -4.75 -3.06 27.17
C ASN A 192 -3.50 -2.21 26.91
N GLN A 193 -2.32 -2.82 27.03
CA GLN A 193 -1.11 -2.22 26.48
C GLN A 193 -1.13 -2.30 24.96
N ALA A 194 -0.38 -1.42 24.31
CA ALA A 194 -0.15 -1.51 22.88
C ALA A 194 0.49 -2.85 22.53
N GLU A 195 -0.06 -3.53 21.53
CA GLU A 195 0.41 -4.85 21.11
C GLU A 195 1.65 -4.76 20.22
N ILE A 196 2.44 -5.83 20.17
CA ILE A 196 3.50 -5.94 19.15
C ILE A 196 2.89 -6.75 18.00
N PRO A 197 2.70 -6.18 16.80
CA PRO A 197 2.16 -6.94 15.68
C PRO A 197 3.05 -8.16 15.36
N PRO A 198 2.46 -9.30 14.97
CA PRO A 198 3.23 -10.51 14.65
C PRO A 198 4.07 -10.36 13.38
N MET A 199 3.73 -9.38 12.53
CA MET A 199 4.46 -9.07 11.30
C MET A 199 5.39 -7.87 11.50
N LYS A 200 6.63 -8.00 11.03
CA LYS A 200 7.58 -6.89 10.98
C LYS A 200 7.20 -5.91 9.86
N PRO A 201 7.01 -4.62 10.14
CA PRO A 201 6.79 -3.61 9.12
C PRO A 201 8.10 -3.18 8.46
N ASP A 202 8.04 -2.78 7.20
CA ASP A 202 9.15 -2.10 6.53
C ASP A 202 9.24 -0.64 6.95
N VAL A 203 8.08 0.01 7.13
CA VAL A 203 7.96 1.41 7.58
C VAL A 203 7.17 1.47 8.88
N LEU A 204 7.73 2.13 9.90
CA LEU A 204 7.03 2.47 11.14
C LEU A 204 6.79 3.98 11.17
N ILE A 205 5.52 4.38 11.27
CA ILE A 205 5.11 5.77 11.55
C ILE A 205 4.67 5.80 13.01
N THR A 206 5.45 6.48 13.85
CA THR A 206 5.26 6.45 15.31
C THR A 206 5.22 7.85 15.91
N GLU A 207 4.44 7.99 16.99
CA GLU A 207 4.40 9.24 17.77
C GLU A 207 5.74 9.54 18.46
N SER A 208 5.91 10.81 18.85
CA SER A 208 7.11 11.30 19.52
C SER A 208 6.81 12.32 20.62
N THR A 209 5.61 12.27 21.20
CA THR A 209 5.06 13.22 22.18
C THR A 209 6.01 13.55 23.33
N PHE A 210 6.58 12.54 23.99
CA PHE A 210 7.53 12.73 25.10
C PHE A 210 9.01 12.76 24.68
N GLY A 211 9.32 12.52 23.39
CA GLY A 211 10.68 12.54 22.87
C GLY A 211 11.67 11.69 23.67
N THR A 212 12.61 12.34 24.37
CA THR A 212 13.62 11.68 25.21
C THR A 212 13.30 11.69 26.71
N ALA A 213 12.10 12.11 27.11
CA ALA A 213 11.66 12.09 28.51
C ALA A 213 11.37 10.65 28.98
N THR A 214 11.38 10.46 30.30
CA THR A 214 11.13 9.17 30.97
C THR A 214 10.04 9.33 32.02
N HIS A 215 9.13 8.36 32.10
CA HIS A 215 8.06 8.40 33.08
C HIS A 215 8.52 7.93 34.46
N GLU A 216 7.93 8.53 35.49
CA GLU A 216 7.98 7.97 36.85
C GLU A 216 7.21 6.62 36.89
N PRO A 217 7.64 5.66 37.72
CA PRO A 217 6.94 4.38 37.88
C PRO A 217 5.48 4.57 38.30
N ARG A 218 4.58 3.75 37.76
CA ARG A 218 3.13 3.85 37.98
C ARG A 218 2.71 3.93 39.45
N LEU A 219 3.25 3.03 40.28
CA LEU A 219 2.92 2.94 41.70
C LEU A 219 3.31 4.21 42.46
N GLU A 220 4.46 4.81 42.11
CA GLU A 220 4.93 6.05 42.72
C GLU A 220 4.04 7.23 42.30
N LYS A 221 3.63 7.30 41.02
CA LYS A 221 2.68 8.30 40.51
C LYS A 221 1.33 8.24 41.23
N GLU A 222 0.76 7.04 41.36
CA GLU A 222 -0.53 6.84 42.05
C GLU A 222 -0.45 7.20 43.54
N LEU A 223 0.65 6.82 44.21
CA LEU A 223 0.89 7.17 45.61
C LEU A 223 1.07 8.69 45.80
N ARG A 224 1.84 9.34 44.92
CA ARG A 224 2.04 10.79 44.96
C ARG A 224 0.73 11.54 44.75
N LEU A 225 -0.07 11.12 43.75
CA LEU A 225 -1.38 11.70 43.47
C LEU A 225 -2.30 11.61 44.70
N THR A 226 -2.46 10.40 45.24
CA THR A 226 -3.38 10.15 46.37
C THR A 226 -2.93 10.87 47.64
N ASN A 227 -1.62 10.87 47.95
CA ASN A 227 -1.08 11.61 49.09
C ASN A 227 -1.27 13.12 48.96
N LEU A 228 -1.06 13.68 47.77
CA LEU A 228 -1.26 15.10 47.52
C LEU A 228 -2.74 15.48 47.73
N ILE A 229 -3.65 14.71 47.13
CA ILE A 229 -5.10 14.89 47.29
C ILE A 229 -5.49 14.84 48.77
N HIS A 230 -5.10 13.78 49.47
CA HIS A 230 -5.43 13.60 50.88
C HIS A 230 -4.87 14.77 51.73
N SER A 231 -3.62 15.19 51.48
CA SER A 231 -3.01 16.31 52.21
C SER A 231 -3.77 17.64 52.01
N THR A 232 -4.31 17.89 50.82
CA THR A 232 -5.10 19.08 50.51
C THR A 232 -6.47 19.03 51.19
N LEU A 233 -7.11 17.87 51.21
CA LEU A 233 -8.39 17.68 51.89
C LEU A 233 -8.27 17.86 53.41
N ASN A 234 -7.18 17.37 54.02
CA ASN A 234 -6.89 17.56 55.45
C ASN A 234 -6.69 19.03 55.85
N LYS A 235 -6.27 19.89 54.91
CA LYS A 235 -6.19 21.34 55.11
C LYS A 235 -7.56 22.04 54.98
N GLY A 236 -8.62 21.29 54.68
CA GLY A 236 -9.94 21.82 54.34
C GLY A 236 -9.99 22.50 52.97
N GLY A 237 -9.05 22.19 52.09
CA GLY A 237 -8.95 22.71 50.73
C GLY A 237 -9.69 21.85 49.70
N ARG A 238 -9.71 22.35 48.47
CA ARG A 238 -10.35 21.69 47.32
C ARG A 238 -9.30 21.30 46.29
N VAL A 239 -9.51 20.16 45.64
CA VAL A 239 -8.62 19.68 44.57
C VAL A 239 -9.36 19.73 43.24
N LEU A 240 -8.77 20.43 42.26
CA LEU A 240 -9.21 20.43 40.88
C LEU A 240 -8.30 19.51 40.04
N LEU A 241 -8.92 18.55 39.36
CA LEU A 241 -8.28 17.67 38.38
C LEU A 241 -8.84 18.01 36.98
N PRO A 242 -8.21 18.94 36.24
CA PRO A 242 -8.64 19.26 34.89
C PRO A 242 -8.24 18.13 33.94
N VAL A 243 -9.23 17.50 33.31
CA VAL A 243 -9.05 16.40 32.36
C VAL A 243 -10.02 16.49 31.20
N PHE A 244 -9.70 15.85 30.09
CA PHE A 244 -10.72 15.59 29.08
C PHE A 244 -11.77 14.62 29.63
N ALA A 245 -13.03 14.77 29.19
CA ALA A 245 -14.13 13.97 29.71
C ALA A 245 -13.95 12.46 29.46
N LEU A 246 -13.12 12.08 28.48
CA LEU A 246 -12.90 10.71 28.03
C LEU A 246 -11.39 10.41 28.01
N GLY A 247 -11.01 9.20 28.41
CA GLY A 247 -9.61 8.75 28.48
C GLY A 247 -9.09 8.76 29.92
N THR A 248 -8.13 9.64 30.22
CA THR A 248 -7.48 9.74 31.55
C THR A 248 -8.48 9.96 32.69
N ALA A 249 -9.63 10.61 32.45
CA ALA A 249 -10.66 10.79 33.48
C ALA A 249 -11.13 9.45 34.07
N GLN A 250 -11.40 8.45 33.22
CA GLN A 250 -11.88 7.15 33.69
C GLN A 250 -10.81 6.42 34.52
N GLU A 251 -9.54 6.58 34.18
CA GLU A 251 -8.42 6.03 34.95
C GLU A 251 -8.32 6.67 36.34
N LEU A 252 -8.37 8.01 36.42
CA LEU A 252 -8.35 8.72 37.70
C LEU A 252 -9.56 8.37 38.56
N LEU A 253 -10.75 8.24 37.96
CA LEU A 253 -11.95 7.84 38.69
C LEU A 253 -11.81 6.45 39.32
N LEU A 254 -11.19 5.49 38.62
CA LEU A 254 -10.91 4.15 39.17
C LEU A 254 -9.90 4.21 40.33
N ILE A 255 -8.85 5.04 40.22
CA ILE A 255 -7.86 5.23 41.29
C ILE A 255 -8.53 5.83 42.53
N LEU A 256 -9.35 6.87 42.36
CA LEU A 256 -10.00 7.56 43.48
C LEU A 256 -11.08 6.70 44.13
N ASP A 257 -11.91 5.98 43.36
CA ASP A 257 -12.93 5.10 43.95
C ASP A 257 -12.30 3.94 44.75
N GLU A 258 -11.18 3.38 44.28
CA GLU A 258 -10.41 2.40 45.05
C GLU A 258 -9.78 3.02 46.31
N TYR A 259 -9.18 4.21 46.20
CA TYR A 259 -8.57 4.90 47.33
C TYR A 259 -9.60 5.25 48.41
N TRP A 260 -10.77 5.77 48.02
CA TRP A 260 -11.88 6.06 48.95
C TRP A 260 -12.39 4.80 49.63
N SER A 261 -12.49 3.67 48.91
CA SER A 261 -12.97 2.42 49.49
C SER A 261 -12.08 1.86 50.61
N THR A 262 -10.81 2.29 50.67
CA THR A 262 -9.82 1.85 51.67
C THR A 262 -9.57 2.87 52.78
N HIS A 263 -10.07 4.09 52.66
CA HIS A 263 -9.83 5.22 53.58
C HIS A 263 -11.15 5.78 54.10
N THR A 264 -11.68 5.18 55.17
CA THR A 264 -12.97 5.56 55.79
C THR A 264 -12.98 6.99 56.36
N ASP A 265 -11.80 7.55 56.64
CA ASP A 265 -11.65 8.94 57.05
C ASP A 265 -12.08 9.93 55.95
N LEU A 266 -12.11 9.50 54.69
CA LEU A 266 -12.57 10.32 53.54
C LEU A 266 -14.05 10.12 53.20
N ASP A 267 -14.81 9.28 53.92
CA ASP A 267 -16.22 8.99 53.63
C ASP A 267 -17.12 10.23 53.66
N HIS A 268 -16.74 11.26 54.42
CA HIS A 268 -17.45 12.53 54.52
C HIS A 268 -17.14 13.51 53.37
N VAL A 269 -16.10 13.22 52.58
CA VAL A 269 -15.64 14.05 51.45
C VAL A 269 -16.16 13.46 50.14
N ASN A 270 -16.77 14.32 49.32
CA ASN A 270 -17.32 13.90 48.03
C ASN A 270 -16.28 14.05 46.91
N VAL A 271 -16.19 13.02 46.06
CA VAL A 271 -15.53 13.10 44.76
C VAL A 271 -16.59 13.40 43.70
N TYR A 272 -16.34 14.41 42.88
CA TYR A 272 -17.25 14.83 41.84
C TYR A 272 -16.64 14.69 40.46
N TYR A 273 -17.45 14.20 39.52
CA TYR A 273 -17.14 14.21 38.10
C TYR A 273 -18.04 15.22 37.39
N ALA A 274 -17.46 16.36 37.05
CA ALA A 274 -18.14 17.51 36.47
C ALA A 274 -17.94 17.54 34.95
N SER A 275 -18.85 16.89 34.23
CA SER A 275 -18.88 16.93 32.77
C SER A 275 -20.32 16.75 32.26
N SER A 276 -20.70 17.55 31.27
CA SER A 276 -21.97 17.43 30.54
C SER A 276 -22.12 16.05 29.87
N LEU A 277 -20.99 15.45 29.47
CA LEU A 277 -20.93 14.16 28.76
C LEU A 277 -20.78 12.96 29.69
N ALA A 278 -20.45 13.18 30.97
CA ALA A 278 -20.09 12.15 31.94
C ALA A 278 -20.94 10.87 31.85
N LYS A 279 -22.27 11.01 31.95
CA LYS A 279 -23.21 9.89 31.94
C LYS A 279 -23.21 9.11 30.62
N LYS A 280 -23.09 9.81 29.48
CA LYS A 280 -23.09 9.18 28.15
C LYS A 280 -21.77 8.45 27.92
N CYS A 281 -20.66 9.10 28.24
CA CYS A 281 -19.32 8.52 28.17
C CYS A 281 -19.22 7.22 28.98
N LEU A 282 -19.67 7.25 30.24
CA LEU A 282 -19.65 6.05 31.09
C LEU A 282 -20.47 4.90 30.48
N SER A 283 -21.63 5.18 29.87
CA SER A 283 -22.41 4.12 29.21
C SER A 283 -21.66 3.43 28.06
N VAL A 284 -20.83 4.17 27.33
CA VAL A 284 -19.98 3.61 26.26
C VAL A 284 -18.89 2.72 26.84
N PHE A 285 -18.20 3.18 27.90
CA PHE A 285 -17.21 2.37 28.62
C PHE A 285 -17.82 1.07 29.17
N GLN A 286 -19.04 1.14 29.70
CA GLN A 286 -19.77 -0.03 30.19
C GLN A 286 -20.16 -1.01 29.07
N THR A 287 -20.44 -0.50 27.87
CA THR A 287 -20.82 -1.33 26.71
C THR A 287 -19.61 -2.10 26.14
N TYR A 288 -18.45 -1.45 26.08
CA TYR A 288 -17.24 -2.01 25.45
C TYR A 288 -16.26 -2.66 26.45
N ILE A 289 -16.74 -3.14 27.60
CA ILE A 289 -15.94 -3.88 28.59
C ILE A 289 -15.18 -5.06 27.97
N ASN A 290 -15.76 -5.73 26.97
CA ASN A 290 -15.12 -6.87 26.31
C ASN A 290 -13.82 -6.52 25.56
N MET A 291 -13.60 -5.24 25.24
CA MET A 291 -12.41 -4.72 24.55
C MET A 291 -11.39 -4.10 25.53
N MET A 292 -11.64 -4.16 26.84
CA MET A 292 -10.72 -3.73 27.90
C MET A 292 -9.76 -4.85 28.30
N ASN A 293 -8.89 -4.56 29.27
CA ASN A 293 -7.91 -5.52 29.77
C ASN A 293 -8.53 -6.73 30.47
N ASP A 294 -7.71 -7.78 30.64
CA ASP A 294 -8.12 -9.02 31.29
C ASP A 294 -8.62 -8.82 32.72
N LYS A 295 -8.08 -7.85 33.45
CA LYS A 295 -8.45 -7.57 34.84
C LYS A 295 -9.92 -7.14 34.92
N ILE A 296 -10.32 -6.15 34.12
CA ILE A 296 -11.70 -5.65 34.07
C ILE A 296 -12.64 -6.71 33.50
N ARG A 297 -12.23 -7.44 32.46
CA ARG A 297 -13.04 -8.53 31.87
C ARG A 297 -13.33 -9.64 32.87
N LYS A 298 -12.32 -10.05 33.66
CA LYS A 298 -12.48 -11.04 34.73
C LYS A 298 -13.35 -10.50 35.87
N GLN A 299 -13.10 -9.28 36.34
CA GLN A 299 -13.90 -8.66 37.40
C GLN A 299 -15.39 -8.56 37.01
N PHE A 300 -15.69 -8.16 35.77
CA PHE A 300 -17.05 -8.09 35.27
C PHE A 300 -17.71 -9.47 35.20
N ARG A 301 -16.99 -10.49 34.73
CA ARG A 301 -17.49 -11.87 34.62
C ARG A 301 -17.74 -12.53 35.98
N ASP A 302 -16.80 -12.38 36.91
CA ASP A 302 -16.75 -13.15 38.15
C ASP A 302 -17.54 -12.48 39.28
N SER A 303 -17.47 -11.14 39.38
CA SER A 303 -18.12 -10.38 40.45
C SER A 303 -19.48 -9.81 40.06
N ASN A 304 -19.87 -9.94 38.78
CA ASN A 304 -21.05 -9.29 38.17
C ASN A 304 -21.16 -7.79 38.51
N SER A 305 -20.01 -7.15 38.77
CA SER A 305 -19.89 -5.76 39.22
C SER A 305 -19.22 -4.96 38.14
N ASN A 306 -19.86 -3.86 37.73
CA ASN A 306 -19.30 -2.98 36.72
C ASN A 306 -18.33 -1.98 37.38
N PRO A 307 -17.03 -1.99 37.03
CA PRO A 307 -16.04 -1.12 37.66
C PRO A 307 -16.24 0.37 37.35
N PHE A 308 -17.06 0.71 36.35
CA PHE A 308 -17.45 2.10 36.04
C PHE A 308 -18.76 2.53 36.71
N GLN A 309 -19.29 1.71 37.62
CA GLN A 309 -20.34 2.11 38.57
C GLN A 309 -19.68 2.48 39.90
N PHE A 310 -19.16 3.70 39.95
CA PHE A 310 -18.45 4.23 41.11
C PHE A 310 -19.38 4.38 42.32
N LYS A 311 -18.87 4.06 43.51
CA LYS A 311 -19.62 4.16 44.77
C LYS A 311 -19.41 5.53 45.42
N HIS A 312 -18.22 6.08 45.28
CA HIS A 312 -17.79 7.30 45.98
C HIS A 312 -17.77 8.54 45.06
N VAL A 313 -18.07 8.37 43.76
CA VAL A 313 -18.08 9.46 42.77
C VAL A 313 -19.51 9.90 42.45
N LYS A 314 -19.76 11.22 42.56
CA LYS A 314 -21.02 11.86 42.18
C LYS A 314 -20.88 12.64 40.88
N ASN A 315 -21.85 12.50 39.98
CA ASN A 315 -21.85 13.24 38.71
C ASN A 315 -22.47 14.63 38.87
N ILE A 316 -21.79 15.68 38.41
CA ILE A 316 -22.31 17.05 38.33
C ILE A 316 -22.61 17.37 36.87
N LYS A 317 -23.86 17.76 36.58
CA LYS A 317 -24.29 18.18 35.23
C LYS A 317 -24.26 19.69 35.03
N ASN A 318 -24.63 20.45 36.06
CA ASN A 318 -24.65 21.90 36.04
C ASN A 318 -23.98 22.42 37.32
N LEU A 319 -23.01 23.32 37.14
CA LEU A 319 -22.29 23.96 38.22
C LEU A 319 -23.20 24.88 39.07
N ASP A 320 -24.33 25.35 38.54
CA ASP A 320 -25.30 26.17 39.31
C ASP A 320 -25.96 25.39 40.46
N ARG A 321 -26.00 24.05 40.35
CA ARG A 321 -26.54 23.16 41.38
C ARG A 321 -25.45 22.54 42.25
N PHE A 322 -24.21 23.01 42.09
CA PHE A 322 -23.07 22.55 42.88
C PHE A 322 -22.93 23.41 44.12
N ASP A 323 -23.30 22.82 45.25
CA ASP A 323 -23.12 23.42 46.57
C ASP A 323 -21.66 23.24 47.01
N ASP A 324 -20.85 24.29 46.84
CA ASP A 324 -19.40 24.28 47.09
C ASP A 324 -19.03 24.41 48.59
N PHE A 325 -19.50 23.46 49.41
CA PHE A 325 -19.25 23.42 50.85
C PHE A 325 -18.16 22.41 51.24
N GLY A 326 -17.15 22.89 51.98
CA GLY A 326 -16.11 22.05 52.57
C GLY A 326 -15.07 21.54 51.57
N PRO A 327 -14.19 20.61 52.00
CA PRO A 327 -13.22 19.98 51.13
C PRO A 327 -13.91 19.08 50.09
N SER A 328 -13.41 19.11 48.85
CA SER A 328 -13.93 18.27 47.77
C SER A 328 -12.85 18.01 46.71
N VAL A 329 -13.04 16.93 45.95
CA VAL A 329 -12.24 16.64 44.75
C VAL A 329 -13.15 16.75 43.55
N VAL A 330 -12.80 17.59 42.58
CA VAL A 330 -13.58 17.75 41.36
C VAL A 330 -12.72 17.45 40.14
N ILE A 331 -13.15 16.43 39.39
CA ILE A 331 -12.63 16.09 38.07
C ILE A 331 -13.50 16.82 37.05
N ALA A 332 -12.93 17.77 36.31
CA ALA A 332 -13.68 18.65 35.42
C ALA A 332 -13.06 18.76 34.03
N SER A 333 -13.92 18.90 33.01
CA SER A 333 -13.52 19.16 31.63
C SER A 333 -13.62 20.64 31.25
N PRO A 334 -12.78 21.14 30.32
CA PRO A 334 -11.68 20.48 29.59
C PRO A 334 -10.34 20.42 30.35
N GLY A 335 -9.42 19.55 29.91
CA GLY A 335 -8.12 19.35 30.56
C GLY A 335 -7.14 20.53 30.43
N MET A 336 -7.23 21.29 29.34
CA MET A 336 -6.29 22.39 29.04
C MET A 336 -6.73 23.76 29.58
N LEU A 337 -7.85 23.83 30.33
CA LEU A 337 -8.33 25.02 31.05
C LEU A 337 -8.62 26.26 30.17
N GLN A 338 -8.97 26.06 28.89
CA GLN A 338 -9.29 27.17 27.99
C GLN A 338 -10.61 27.85 28.32
N ASN A 339 -11.65 27.06 28.57
CA ASN A 339 -13.02 27.48 28.84
C ASN A 339 -13.74 26.39 29.65
N GLY A 340 -15.06 26.50 29.82
CA GLY A 340 -15.89 25.47 30.43
C GLY A 340 -15.70 25.32 31.94
N VAL A 341 -16.20 24.20 32.48
CA VAL A 341 -16.38 23.98 33.92
C VAL A 341 -15.06 23.96 34.67
N SER A 342 -14.02 23.32 34.11
CA SER A 342 -12.70 23.29 34.76
C SER A 342 -12.09 24.69 34.90
N ARG A 343 -12.27 25.56 33.91
CA ARG A 343 -11.79 26.94 33.95
C ARG A 343 -12.60 27.80 34.94
N GLU A 344 -13.91 27.67 34.96
CA GLU A 344 -14.75 28.38 35.93
C GLU A 344 -14.40 28.00 37.38
N LEU A 345 -14.16 26.71 37.64
CA LEU A 345 -13.73 26.22 38.96
C LEU A 345 -12.33 26.74 39.33
N LEU A 346 -11.40 26.76 38.38
CA LEU A 346 -10.07 27.32 38.58
C LEU A 346 -10.17 28.78 39.03
N GLU A 347 -10.96 29.61 38.35
CA GLU A 347 -11.10 31.03 38.69
C GLU A 347 -11.70 31.25 40.08
N ARG A 348 -12.69 30.43 40.47
CA ARG A 348 -13.29 30.47 41.81
C ARG A 348 -12.31 30.05 42.90
N TRP A 349 -11.44 29.09 42.62
CA TRP A 349 -10.59 28.45 43.63
C TRP A 349 -9.17 29.00 43.67
N ALA A 350 -8.70 29.67 42.61
CA ALA A 350 -7.37 30.27 42.50
C ALA A 350 -6.96 31.15 43.69
N PRO A 351 -7.83 32.01 44.24
CA PRO A 351 -7.45 32.93 45.32
C PRO A 351 -7.18 32.29 46.69
N ASP A 352 -7.55 31.02 46.93
CA ASP A 352 -7.40 30.36 48.23
C ASP A 352 -6.19 29.42 48.24
N SER A 353 -5.24 29.66 49.14
CA SER A 353 -4.00 28.89 49.25
C SER A 353 -4.17 27.49 49.82
N ARG A 354 -5.36 27.15 50.31
CA ARG A 354 -5.67 25.78 50.74
C ARG A 354 -5.96 24.86 49.57
N ASN A 355 -6.35 25.41 48.42
CA ASN A 355 -6.74 24.63 47.26
C ASN A 355 -5.51 24.16 46.47
N SER A 356 -5.72 23.17 45.61
CA SER A 356 -4.70 22.67 44.69
C SER A 356 -5.28 22.32 43.33
N VAL A 357 -4.49 22.52 42.29
CA VAL A 357 -4.76 22.08 40.92
C VAL A 357 -3.69 21.07 40.55
N ILE A 358 -4.10 19.88 40.13
CA ILE A 358 -3.17 18.83 39.71
C ILE A 358 -3.37 18.57 38.23
N LEU A 359 -2.41 18.98 37.41
CA LEU A 359 -2.42 18.77 35.97
C LEU A 359 -2.00 17.33 35.69
N THR A 360 -2.91 16.54 35.09
CA THR A 360 -2.70 15.09 34.88
C THR A 360 -2.51 14.68 33.43
N GLY A 361 -2.62 15.61 32.48
CA GLY A 361 -2.48 15.33 31.04
C GLY A 361 -1.38 16.18 30.40
N TYR A 362 -1.04 15.85 29.15
CA TYR A 362 -0.13 16.67 28.36
C TYR A 362 -0.77 18.02 28.03
N SER A 363 -0.05 19.11 28.30
CA SER A 363 -0.50 20.47 28.02
C SER A 363 0.23 21.03 26.81
N VAL A 364 -0.52 21.35 25.75
CA VAL A 364 0.00 21.92 24.51
C VAL A 364 0.44 23.37 24.74
N GLU A 365 1.51 23.79 24.05
CA GLU A 365 1.98 25.18 24.07
C GLU A 365 0.89 26.16 23.64
N GLY A 366 0.86 27.33 24.28
CA GLY A 366 -0.19 28.33 24.07
C GLY A 366 -1.48 28.08 24.87
N THR A 367 -1.53 27.04 25.72
CA THR A 367 -2.69 26.78 26.58
C THR A 367 -2.55 27.32 28.01
N LEU A 368 -3.68 27.61 28.68
CA LEU A 368 -3.61 28.06 30.09
C LEU A 368 -3.00 26.98 30.98
N ALA A 369 -3.34 25.70 30.79
CA ALA A 369 -2.73 24.62 31.56
C ALA A 369 -1.20 24.62 31.44
N LYS A 370 -0.65 24.86 30.25
CA LYS A 370 0.79 25.00 30.04
C LYS A 370 1.38 26.23 30.74
N ALA A 371 0.68 27.36 30.67
CA ALA A 371 1.09 28.60 31.34
C ALA A 371 1.02 28.50 32.88
N LEU A 372 0.16 27.65 33.45
CA LEU A 372 0.07 27.44 34.90
C LEU A 372 1.29 26.71 35.48
N ILE A 373 1.99 25.90 34.69
CA ILE A 373 3.17 25.15 35.13
C ILE A 373 4.32 26.10 35.54
N THR A 374 4.38 27.31 34.98
CA THR A 374 5.37 28.33 35.37
C THR A 374 5.00 29.08 36.65
N GLU A 375 3.90 28.69 37.30
CA GLU A 375 3.36 29.27 38.54
C GLU A 375 3.20 30.80 38.49
N PRO A 376 2.42 31.36 37.54
CA PRO A 376 2.22 32.81 37.45
C PRO A 376 1.44 33.34 38.66
N ASP A 377 1.82 34.52 39.19
CA ASP A 377 1.16 35.14 40.37
C ASP A 377 -0.30 35.50 40.14
N THR A 378 -0.67 35.74 38.89
CA THR A 378 -2.04 36.05 38.48
C THR A 378 -2.44 35.24 37.27
N ILE A 379 -3.73 34.93 37.17
CA ILE A 379 -4.35 34.31 36.00
C ILE A 379 -5.39 35.27 35.41
N PRO A 380 -5.50 35.39 34.08
CA PRO A 380 -6.54 36.19 33.45
C PRO A 380 -7.92 35.54 33.61
N ALA A 381 -8.97 36.33 33.83
CA ALA A 381 -10.34 35.83 33.81
C ALA A 381 -10.85 35.60 32.37
N VAL A 382 -11.65 34.56 32.13
CA VAL A 382 -12.20 34.25 30.79
C VAL A 382 -13.07 35.39 30.25
N ASN A 383 -13.96 35.93 31.09
CA ASN A 383 -14.94 36.92 30.64
C ASN A 383 -14.37 38.34 30.55
N ASN A 384 -13.20 38.60 31.15
CA ASN A 384 -12.53 39.89 31.10
C ASN A 384 -11.01 39.68 31.25
N PRO A 385 -10.26 39.62 30.13
CA PRO A 385 -8.82 39.41 30.16
C PRO A 385 -8.02 40.48 30.93
N ASP A 386 -8.58 41.69 31.07
CA ASP A 386 -7.98 42.78 31.86
C ASP A 386 -8.14 42.54 33.37
N SER A 387 -9.01 41.62 33.78
CA SER A 387 -9.20 41.21 35.17
C SER A 387 -8.22 40.10 35.54
N GLN A 388 -7.25 40.43 36.40
CA GLN A 388 -6.25 39.50 36.91
C GLN A 388 -6.70 38.92 38.26
N ILE A 389 -6.82 37.59 38.32
CA ILE A 389 -7.19 36.84 39.54
C ILE A 389 -5.89 36.39 40.23
N PRO A 390 -5.71 36.65 41.54
CA PRO A 390 -4.53 36.19 42.25
C PRO A 390 -4.52 34.66 42.35
N ARG A 391 -3.44 34.03 41.89
CA ARG A 391 -3.20 32.59 42.07
C ARG A 391 -2.52 32.40 43.41
N ARG A 392 -3.18 31.75 44.37
CA ARG A 392 -2.60 31.36 45.66
C ARG A 392 -2.62 29.86 45.89
N LEU A 393 -3.46 29.14 45.15
CA LEU A 393 -3.50 27.68 45.19
C LEU A 393 -2.18 27.06 44.73
N THR A 394 -1.94 25.82 45.17
CA THR A 394 -0.78 25.03 44.75
C THR A 394 -1.04 24.41 43.38
N ILE A 395 -0.05 24.46 42.50
CA ILE A 395 -0.09 23.83 41.17
C ILE A 395 0.90 22.68 41.18
N GLU A 396 0.44 21.49 40.82
CA GLU A 396 1.29 20.30 40.72
C GLU A 396 1.05 19.63 39.37
N GLU A 397 2.10 19.04 38.81
CA GLU A 397 2.02 18.26 37.57
C GLU A 397 2.35 16.80 37.88
N ILE A 398 1.39 15.91 37.62
CA ILE A 398 1.56 14.46 37.75
C ILE A 398 0.99 13.83 36.49
N SER A 399 1.86 13.57 35.51
CA SER A 399 1.41 13.08 34.21
C SER A 399 0.84 11.65 34.27
N PHE A 400 -0.45 11.55 33.96
CA PHE A 400 -1.18 10.32 33.60
C PHE A 400 -1.48 10.30 32.10
N ALA A 401 -0.74 11.08 31.30
CA ALA A 401 -0.85 11.05 29.85
C ALA A 401 -0.35 9.69 29.35
N ALA A 402 -1.25 8.92 28.74
CA ALA A 402 -0.98 7.54 28.35
C ALA A 402 -0.21 7.46 27.02
N HIS A 403 0.94 8.12 26.91
CA HIS A 403 1.84 8.00 25.77
C HIS A 403 3.12 7.29 26.17
N VAL A 404 3.82 6.73 25.20
CA VAL A 404 5.14 6.15 25.42
C VAL A 404 6.17 7.19 25.82
N ASP A 405 7.03 6.83 26.77
CA ASP A 405 8.28 7.54 27.02
C ASP A 405 9.42 7.03 26.12
N TYR A 406 10.61 7.61 26.28
CA TYR A 406 11.78 7.19 25.50
C TYR A 406 12.10 5.70 25.64
N GLU A 407 12.05 5.15 26.85
CA GLU A 407 12.38 3.75 27.08
C GLU A 407 11.37 2.81 26.44
N GLN A 408 10.09 3.08 26.63
CA GLN A 408 8.99 2.31 26.08
C GLN A 408 8.98 2.39 24.56
N ASN A 409 9.14 3.59 23.99
CA ASN A 409 9.17 3.80 22.55
C ASN A 409 10.40 3.11 21.94
N SER A 410 11.58 3.28 22.53
CA SER A 410 12.81 2.63 22.07
C SER A 410 12.73 1.10 22.13
N LYS A 411 12.17 0.54 23.21
CA LYS A 411 11.94 -0.92 23.35
C LYS A 411 10.92 -1.43 22.32
N PHE A 412 9.86 -0.67 22.06
CA PHE A 412 8.85 -1.01 21.06
C PHE A 412 9.44 -1.04 19.65
N ILE A 413 10.18 0.00 19.26
CA ILE A 413 10.87 0.08 17.96
C ILE A 413 11.82 -1.11 17.78
N GLU A 414 12.56 -1.51 18.82
CA GLU A 414 13.44 -2.69 18.77
C GLU A 414 12.67 -4.01 18.57
N GLN A 415 11.51 -4.15 19.19
CA GLN A 415 10.68 -5.36 19.09
C GLN A 415 10.00 -5.47 17.72
N VAL A 416 9.57 -4.34 17.16
CA VAL A 416 8.95 -4.24 15.84
C VAL A 416 9.99 -4.40 14.72
N ASP A 417 11.24 -3.96 14.95
CA ASP A 417 12.38 -4.09 14.04
C ASP A 417 12.12 -3.54 12.62
N PRO A 418 11.70 -2.26 12.48
CA PRO A 418 11.41 -1.64 11.18
C PRO A 418 12.69 -1.22 10.44
N LYS A 419 12.63 -1.15 9.10
CA LYS A 419 13.74 -0.64 8.27
C LYS A 419 13.77 0.89 8.21
N SER A 420 12.60 1.52 8.14
CA SER A 420 12.45 2.99 8.11
C SER A 420 11.48 3.44 9.20
N ILE A 421 11.84 4.49 9.92
CA ILE A 421 11.06 5.07 11.02
C ILE A 421 10.75 6.52 10.66
N ILE A 422 9.47 6.90 10.73
CA ILE A 422 8.98 8.25 10.54
C ILE A 422 8.39 8.72 11.86
N LEU A 423 9.00 9.75 12.44
CA LEU A 423 8.54 10.38 13.68
C LEU A 423 7.50 11.46 13.33
N VAL A 424 6.34 11.35 13.95
CA VAL A 424 5.23 12.32 13.89
C VAL A 424 4.75 12.63 15.30
N HIS A 425 3.78 13.53 15.43
CA HIS A 425 3.10 13.85 16.68
C HIS A 425 4.07 14.11 17.84
N GLY A 426 4.77 15.24 17.77
CA GLY A 426 5.79 15.62 18.74
C GLY A 426 6.40 16.97 18.41
N GLU A 427 6.75 17.73 19.44
CA GLU A 427 7.37 19.04 19.24
C GLU A 427 8.74 18.91 18.56
N SER A 428 9.04 19.81 17.62
CA SER A 428 10.26 19.86 16.81
C SER A 428 11.56 19.56 17.59
N ASN A 429 11.75 20.17 18.76
CA ASN A 429 12.96 20.01 19.56
C ASN A 429 13.08 18.61 20.21
N PRO A 430 12.11 18.14 21.05
CA PRO A 430 12.07 16.76 21.54
C PRO A 430 12.15 15.69 20.45
N MET A 431 11.44 15.88 19.33
CA MET A 431 11.45 14.95 18.19
C MET A 431 12.84 14.85 17.55
N GLY A 432 13.53 15.98 17.39
CA GLY A 432 14.92 16.01 16.90
C GLY A 432 15.92 15.31 17.83
N ARG A 433 15.73 15.42 19.16
CA ARG A 433 16.53 14.68 20.15
C ARG A 433 16.25 13.18 20.08
N LEU A 434 14.98 12.77 19.96
CA LEU A 434 14.58 11.37 19.80
C LEU A 434 15.20 10.76 18.54
N LYS A 435 15.13 11.46 17.40
CA LYS A 435 15.81 11.06 16.16
C LYS A 435 17.30 10.82 16.38
N SER A 436 17.96 11.75 17.05
CA SER A 436 19.41 11.67 17.31
C SER A 436 19.76 10.47 18.21
N ALA A 437 18.95 10.22 19.24
CA ALA A 437 19.10 9.09 20.14
C ALA A 437 18.90 7.75 19.41
N LEU A 438 17.87 7.63 18.56
CA LEU A 438 17.62 6.45 17.74
C LEU A 438 18.76 6.20 16.74
N LEU A 439 19.21 7.23 16.00
CA LEU A 439 20.34 7.11 15.07
C LEU A 439 21.63 6.68 15.77
N SER A 440 21.88 7.20 16.98
CA SER A 440 23.03 6.77 17.80
C SER A 440 22.92 5.30 18.19
N LYS A 441 21.73 4.85 18.61
CA LYS A 441 21.45 3.46 18.99
C LYS A 441 21.65 2.47 17.84
N TYR A 442 21.26 2.84 16.63
CA TYR A 442 21.40 2.00 15.42
C TYR A 442 22.70 2.26 14.64
N SER A 443 23.62 3.10 15.14
CA SER A 443 24.87 3.48 14.46
C SER A 443 25.73 2.29 14.01
N LYS A 444 25.71 1.17 14.76
CA LYS A 444 26.42 -0.07 14.43
C LYS A 444 25.95 -0.75 13.14
N PHE A 445 24.75 -0.45 12.65
CA PHE A 445 24.20 -1.01 11.41
C PHE A 445 24.33 -0.07 10.21
N LYS A 446 24.93 1.10 10.38
CA LYS A 446 25.10 2.09 9.33
C LYS A 446 25.93 1.52 8.17
N GLY A 447 25.44 1.66 6.94
CA GLY A 447 26.09 1.11 5.74
C GLY A 447 26.00 -0.41 5.58
N THR A 448 25.17 -1.10 6.36
CA THR A 448 24.85 -2.53 6.19
C THR A 448 23.45 -2.72 5.62
N ASP A 449 23.11 -3.93 5.18
CA ASP A 449 21.74 -4.27 4.74
C ASP A 449 20.67 -4.12 5.84
N LYS A 450 21.10 -3.93 7.10
CA LYS A 450 20.23 -3.70 8.27
C LYS A 450 20.22 -2.24 8.72
N GLU A 451 20.64 -1.31 7.87
CA GLU A 451 20.59 0.11 8.18
C GLU A 451 19.16 0.58 8.45
N VAL A 452 18.94 1.16 9.64
CA VAL A 452 17.67 1.77 10.02
C VAL A 452 17.71 3.25 9.72
N LYS A 453 16.74 3.74 8.94
CA LYS A 453 16.62 5.16 8.59
C LYS A 453 15.56 5.82 9.46
N VAL A 454 15.86 7.01 9.97
CA VAL A 454 14.94 7.77 10.85
C VAL A 454 14.67 9.15 10.26
N TYR A 455 13.39 9.47 10.09
CA TYR A 455 12.87 10.70 9.50
C TYR A 455 12.01 11.46 10.52
N ASN A 456 11.98 12.79 10.41
CA ASN A 456 11.16 13.68 11.23
C ASN A 456 10.66 14.85 10.36
N PRO A 457 9.76 14.58 9.40
CA PRO A 457 9.30 15.59 8.45
C PRO A 457 8.56 16.73 9.18
N ARG A 458 8.61 17.93 8.61
CA ARG A 458 7.71 19.02 8.99
C ARG A 458 6.41 18.89 8.20
N ASN A 459 5.43 19.71 8.56
CA ASN A 459 4.22 19.82 7.76
C ASN A 459 4.56 20.19 6.31
N CYS A 460 3.91 19.49 5.38
CA CYS A 460 4.07 19.58 3.92
C CYS A 460 5.42 19.08 3.37
N ASP A 461 6.32 18.54 4.21
CA ASP A 461 7.52 17.87 3.72
C ASP A 461 7.18 16.46 3.21
N GLU A 462 7.63 16.13 2.00
CA GLU A 462 7.53 14.79 1.42
C GLU A 462 8.75 13.93 1.79
N VAL A 463 8.49 12.72 2.29
CA VAL A 463 9.48 11.66 2.48
C VAL A 463 9.26 10.58 1.42
N SER A 464 10.21 10.46 0.49
CA SER A 464 10.18 9.44 -0.58
C SER A 464 11.16 8.31 -0.28
N LEU A 465 10.67 7.07 -0.26
CA LEU A 465 11.43 5.84 -0.02
C LEU A 465 11.24 4.86 -1.17
N HIS A 466 12.34 4.30 -1.66
CA HIS A 466 12.32 3.31 -2.74
C HIS A 466 12.43 1.91 -2.15
N PHE A 467 11.44 1.07 -2.42
CA PHE A 467 11.43 -0.33 -2.02
C PHE A 467 11.61 -1.22 -3.24
N LYS A 468 12.64 -2.07 -3.24
CA LYS A 468 12.81 -3.12 -4.26
C LYS A 468 11.80 -4.23 -3.98
N GLY A 469 10.57 -4.07 -4.48
CA GLY A 469 9.55 -5.11 -4.41
C GLY A 469 9.85 -6.20 -5.43
N SER A 470 10.10 -7.42 -4.97
CA SER A 470 10.05 -8.60 -5.84
C SER A 470 8.58 -8.88 -6.16
N LYS A 471 8.17 -8.76 -7.43
CA LYS A 471 6.83 -9.18 -7.87
C LYS A 471 6.74 -10.70 -7.76
N VAL A 472 5.89 -11.20 -6.87
CA VAL A 472 5.65 -12.63 -6.69
C VAL A 472 4.41 -13.01 -7.48
N ALA A 473 4.57 -13.91 -8.45
CA ALA A 473 3.46 -14.51 -9.18
C ALA A 473 3.18 -15.92 -8.65
N LYS A 474 1.92 -16.24 -8.39
CA LYS A 474 1.48 -17.58 -8.00
C LYS A 474 1.13 -18.38 -9.24
N ALA A 475 1.75 -19.54 -9.42
CA ALA A 475 1.38 -20.50 -10.46
C ALA A 475 0.11 -21.26 -10.03
N LEU A 476 -0.94 -21.24 -10.84
CA LEU A 476 -2.24 -21.88 -10.57
C LEU A 476 -2.65 -22.80 -11.73
N GLY A 477 -3.29 -23.92 -11.40
CA GLY A 477 -3.84 -24.87 -12.38
C GLY A 477 -2.79 -25.84 -12.96
N ALA A 478 -3.03 -26.28 -14.19
CA ALA A 478 -2.25 -27.32 -14.87
C ALA A 478 -0.79 -26.91 -15.14
N ILE A 479 -0.46 -25.62 -15.01
CA ILE A 479 0.92 -25.12 -15.13
C ILE A 479 1.84 -25.63 -13.99
N VAL A 480 1.27 -26.05 -12.86
CA VAL A 480 2.03 -26.58 -11.70
C VAL A 480 2.49 -28.03 -11.92
N GLU A 481 1.82 -28.76 -12.82
CA GLU A 481 2.11 -30.18 -13.09
C GLU A 481 3.32 -30.36 -14.02
N GLU A 482 3.69 -29.34 -14.80
CA GLU A 482 4.90 -29.31 -15.64
C GLU A 482 6.17 -29.02 -14.81
N LYS A 483 6.48 -29.88 -13.85
CA LYS A 483 7.69 -29.76 -12.99
C LYS A 483 9.02 -30.06 -13.69
N GLY A 484 9.10 -29.97 -15.02
CA GLY A 484 10.23 -30.49 -15.82
C GLY A 484 10.91 -29.55 -16.81
N ASN A 485 10.33 -28.38 -17.14
CA ASN A 485 10.90 -27.45 -18.14
C ASN A 485 11.52 -26.22 -17.48
N GLU A 486 12.67 -25.77 -18.01
CA GLU A 486 13.35 -24.54 -17.57
C GLU A 486 12.55 -23.25 -17.88
N THR A 487 11.51 -23.37 -18.72
CA THR A 487 10.62 -22.27 -19.13
C THR A 487 9.16 -22.61 -18.83
N LEU A 488 8.52 -21.74 -18.05
CA LEU A 488 7.08 -21.75 -17.80
C LEU A 488 6.39 -20.79 -18.77
N THR A 489 5.44 -21.29 -19.55
CA THR A 489 4.68 -20.49 -20.52
C THR A 489 3.22 -20.48 -20.12
N GLY A 490 2.62 -19.29 -20.02
CA GLY A 490 1.22 -19.14 -19.60
C GLY A 490 0.75 -17.70 -19.68
N VAL A 491 -0.49 -17.48 -19.29
CA VAL A 491 -1.12 -16.17 -19.17
C VAL A 491 -0.92 -15.66 -17.74
N LEU A 492 -0.36 -14.46 -17.60
CA LEU A 492 -0.24 -13.79 -16.32
C LEU A 492 -1.45 -12.87 -16.12
N VAL A 493 -2.31 -13.21 -15.16
CA VAL A 493 -3.48 -12.40 -14.79
C VAL A 493 -3.13 -11.58 -13.56
N ALA A 494 -3.25 -10.26 -13.67
CA ALA A 494 -3.12 -9.33 -12.56
C ALA A 494 -4.50 -8.92 -12.07
N LYS A 495 -4.80 -9.17 -10.78
CA LYS A 495 -5.96 -8.61 -10.09
C LYS A 495 -5.43 -7.78 -8.93
N ASP A 496 -5.62 -6.47 -8.99
CA ASP A 496 -4.99 -5.50 -8.09
C ASP A 496 -3.46 -5.66 -8.07
N PHE A 497 -2.92 -6.18 -6.96
CA PHE A 497 -1.49 -6.47 -6.80
C PHE A 497 -1.15 -7.97 -6.84
N ASP A 498 -2.15 -8.83 -6.89
CA ASP A 498 -1.96 -10.28 -6.98
C ASP A 498 -1.72 -10.69 -8.44
N LEU A 499 -0.59 -11.35 -8.67
CA LEU A 499 -0.19 -11.88 -9.96
C LEU A 499 -0.39 -13.40 -9.95
N ASN A 500 -1.21 -13.90 -10.87
CA ASN A 500 -1.48 -15.32 -11.01
C ASN A 500 -1.09 -15.78 -12.43
N LEU A 501 -0.17 -16.74 -12.52
CA LEU A 501 0.24 -17.35 -13.77
C LEU A 501 -0.53 -18.65 -13.97
N MET A 502 -1.22 -18.79 -15.10
CA MET A 502 -2.07 -19.94 -15.40
C MET A 502 -2.06 -20.28 -16.90
N LYS A 503 -2.50 -21.49 -17.29
CA LYS A 503 -2.71 -21.81 -18.71
C LYS A 503 -3.99 -21.14 -19.23
N VAL A 504 -4.09 -20.96 -20.55
CA VAL A 504 -5.26 -20.33 -21.21
C VAL A 504 -6.56 -21.05 -20.85
N ASP A 505 -6.53 -22.38 -20.74
CA ASP A 505 -7.69 -23.21 -20.41
C ASP A 505 -8.19 -22.97 -18.98
N ASP A 506 -7.26 -22.67 -18.06
CA ASP A 506 -7.51 -22.46 -16.63
C ASP A 506 -8.03 -21.03 -16.33
N VAL A 507 -7.87 -20.09 -17.28
CA VAL A 507 -8.26 -18.67 -17.10
C VAL A 507 -9.74 -18.53 -16.74
N ARG A 508 -10.61 -19.35 -17.34
CA ARG A 508 -12.05 -19.30 -17.09
C ARG A 508 -12.41 -19.72 -15.67
N GLU A 509 -11.74 -20.75 -15.16
CA GLU A 509 -12.04 -21.31 -13.84
C GLU A 509 -11.48 -20.46 -12.71
N TYR A 510 -10.23 -19.99 -12.84
CA TYR A 510 -9.54 -19.29 -11.75
C TYR A 510 -9.65 -17.76 -11.80
N ALA A 511 -9.78 -17.15 -12.97
CA ALA A 511 -9.90 -15.69 -13.12
C ALA A 511 -11.32 -15.22 -13.43
N GLY A 512 -12.25 -16.13 -13.75
CA GLY A 512 -13.61 -15.78 -14.18
C GLY A 512 -13.67 -15.07 -15.54
N LEU A 513 -12.55 -15.05 -16.28
CA LEU A 513 -12.45 -14.44 -17.60
C LEU A 513 -12.74 -15.50 -18.66
N THR A 514 -13.74 -15.28 -19.50
CA THR A 514 -14.05 -16.17 -20.63
C THR A 514 -13.09 -15.91 -21.79
N SER A 515 -12.30 -16.91 -22.15
CA SER A 515 -11.60 -16.92 -23.44
C SER A 515 -12.61 -17.10 -24.57
N THR A 516 -12.49 -16.27 -25.60
CA THR A 516 -13.28 -16.40 -26.83
C THR A 516 -12.28 -16.61 -27.96
N VAL A 517 -12.50 -17.65 -28.77
CA VAL A 517 -11.69 -17.87 -29.96
C VAL A 517 -12.55 -17.52 -31.18
N VAL A 518 -12.06 -16.59 -31.99
CA VAL A 518 -12.77 -16.15 -33.19
C VAL A 518 -12.35 -17.07 -34.34
N LYS A 519 -13.31 -17.78 -34.91
CA LYS A 519 -13.11 -18.55 -36.15
C LYS A 519 -13.60 -17.71 -37.31
N GLU A 520 -12.70 -17.42 -38.23
CA GLU A 520 -13.02 -16.67 -39.44
C GLU A 520 -13.25 -17.63 -40.60
N ARG A 521 -14.18 -17.24 -41.47
CA ARG A 521 -14.55 -17.99 -42.66
C ARG A 521 -14.77 -17.02 -43.81
N GLN A 522 -14.09 -17.27 -44.92
CA GLN A 522 -14.30 -16.54 -46.16
C GLN A 522 -14.66 -17.52 -47.28
N THR A 523 -15.59 -17.11 -48.14
CA THR A 523 -16.03 -17.93 -49.27
C THR A 523 -15.86 -17.12 -50.55
N ILE A 524 -15.19 -17.72 -51.53
CA ILE A 524 -14.82 -17.11 -52.81
C ILE A 524 -15.22 -18.07 -53.93
N PHE A 525 -15.70 -17.54 -55.04
CA PHE A 525 -15.98 -18.31 -56.25
C PHE A 525 -14.75 -18.34 -57.15
N ILE A 526 -14.40 -19.52 -57.66
CA ILE A 526 -13.20 -19.74 -58.48
C ILE A 526 -13.57 -20.66 -59.65
N GLU A 527 -13.12 -20.33 -60.87
CA GLU A 527 -13.32 -21.16 -62.07
C GLU A 527 -12.16 -22.13 -62.35
N ALA A 528 -10.99 -21.86 -61.76
CA ALA A 528 -9.82 -22.72 -61.83
C ALA A 528 -10.05 -24.11 -61.24
N GLY A 529 -9.55 -25.13 -61.94
CA GLY A 529 -9.54 -26.52 -61.46
C GLY A 529 -8.63 -26.73 -60.25
N ARG A 530 -8.93 -27.77 -59.46
CA ARG A 530 -8.23 -28.11 -58.21
C ARG A 530 -6.69 -28.19 -58.36
N ASP A 531 -6.21 -28.77 -59.46
CA ASP A 531 -4.77 -28.96 -59.70
C ASP A 531 -4.03 -27.62 -59.84
N LEU A 532 -4.69 -26.62 -60.44
CA LEU A 532 -4.13 -25.28 -60.62
C LEU A 532 -4.07 -24.51 -59.29
N VAL A 533 -5.12 -24.65 -58.47
CA VAL A 533 -5.15 -24.08 -57.12
C VAL A 533 -4.07 -24.71 -56.24
N GLN A 534 -3.95 -26.03 -56.25
CA GLN A 534 -2.91 -26.75 -55.52
C GLN A 534 -1.51 -26.33 -55.97
N TRP A 535 -1.28 -26.19 -57.27
CA TRP A 535 0.00 -25.74 -57.82
C TRP A 535 0.38 -24.36 -57.29
N HIS A 536 -0.54 -23.39 -57.34
CA HIS A 536 -0.28 -22.03 -56.85
C HIS A 536 -0.04 -21.97 -55.33
N LEU A 537 -0.79 -22.74 -54.54
CA LEU A 537 -0.58 -22.84 -53.09
C LEU A 537 0.79 -23.48 -52.77
N LEU A 538 1.20 -24.52 -53.50
CA LEU A 538 2.52 -25.13 -53.35
C LEU A 538 3.66 -24.18 -53.74
N GLN A 539 3.47 -23.31 -54.73
CA GLN A 539 4.50 -22.32 -55.09
C GLN A 539 4.76 -21.31 -53.97
N MET A 540 3.73 -20.90 -53.21
CA MET A 540 3.89 -19.92 -52.13
C MET A 540 4.30 -20.56 -50.80
N PHE A 541 3.66 -21.67 -50.41
CA PHE A 541 3.83 -22.27 -49.08
C PHE A 541 4.77 -23.49 -49.08
N GLY A 542 5.17 -23.98 -50.26
CA GLY A 542 6.09 -25.10 -50.44
C GLY A 542 5.47 -26.48 -50.19
N HIS A 543 4.64 -26.61 -49.15
CA HIS A 543 3.96 -27.84 -48.77
C HIS A 543 2.52 -27.54 -48.34
N VAL A 544 1.58 -28.38 -48.77
CA VAL A 544 0.17 -28.34 -48.35
C VAL A 544 -0.27 -29.76 -48.00
N ASP A 545 -0.97 -29.92 -46.87
CA ASP A 545 -1.47 -31.22 -46.42
C ASP A 545 -2.85 -31.45 -47.02
N VAL A 546 -2.95 -32.39 -47.96
CA VAL A 546 -4.24 -32.76 -48.56
C VAL A 546 -5.03 -33.61 -47.56
N LEU A 547 -6.17 -33.09 -47.10
CA LEU A 547 -7.07 -33.76 -46.18
C LEU A 547 -8.10 -34.62 -46.91
N ILE A 548 -8.65 -34.10 -48.01
CA ILE A 548 -9.63 -34.79 -48.87
C ILE A 548 -9.22 -34.57 -50.34
N ASP A 549 -9.15 -35.66 -51.10
CA ASP A 549 -8.89 -35.65 -52.54
C ASP A 549 -10.00 -36.44 -53.27
N ASP A 550 -11.18 -35.82 -53.36
CA ASP A 550 -12.32 -36.34 -54.11
C ASP A 550 -12.59 -35.45 -55.35
N PRO A 551 -13.07 -36.00 -56.48
CA PRO A 551 -13.56 -35.21 -57.61
C PRO A 551 -14.65 -34.18 -57.27
N GLU A 552 -15.49 -34.43 -56.26
CA GLU A 552 -16.59 -33.53 -55.86
C GLU A 552 -16.19 -32.57 -54.72
N GLU A 553 -15.18 -32.92 -53.92
CA GLU A 553 -14.72 -32.20 -52.74
C GLU A 553 -13.19 -32.30 -52.58
N TYR A 554 -12.53 -31.16 -52.51
CA TYR A 554 -11.08 -31.07 -52.32
C TYR A 554 -10.76 -30.21 -51.11
N GLU A 555 -10.04 -30.75 -50.12
CA GLU A 555 -9.72 -30.05 -48.89
C GLU A 555 -8.22 -30.11 -48.61
N VAL A 556 -7.61 -28.96 -48.36
CA VAL A 556 -6.19 -28.83 -48.02
C VAL A 556 -6.00 -28.00 -46.77
N LYS A 557 -4.98 -28.37 -46.00
CA LYS A 557 -4.53 -27.64 -44.83
C LYS A 557 -3.17 -27.00 -45.11
N ILE A 558 -3.09 -25.71 -44.84
CA ILE A 558 -1.90 -24.88 -45.07
C ILE A 558 -1.30 -24.54 -43.71
N MET A 559 -0.02 -24.86 -43.53
CA MET A 559 0.74 -24.62 -42.30
C MET A 559 0.07 -25.17 -41.03
N ASN A 560 -0.76 -26.21 -41.15
CA ASN A 560 -1.54 -26.81 -40.07
C ASN A 560 -2.55 -25.88 -39.35
N GLU A 561 -2.79 -24.67 -39.89
CA GLU A 561 -3.60 -23.62 -39.25
C GLU A 561 -4.79 -23.17 -40.11
N ILE A 562 -4.62 -23.11 -41.43
CA ILE A 562 -5.67 -22.66 -42.37
C ILE A 562 -6.20 -23.84 -43.18
N THR A 563 -7.51 -23.97 -43.21
CA THR A 563 -8.21 -24.97 -44.01
C THR A 563 -8.81 -24.33 -45.24
N VAL A 564 -8.55 -24.90 -46.42
CA VAL A 564 -9.15 -24.49 -47.69
C VAL A 564 -9.93 -25.68 -48.26
N SER A 565 -11.24 -25.53 -48.40
CA SER A 565 -12.15 -26.53 -48.97
C SER A 565 -12.75 -26.01 -50.28
N ILE A 566 -12.69 -26.81 -51.33
CA ILE A 566 -13.21 -26.51 -52.66
C ILE A 566 -14.29 -27.54 -52.98
N ILE A 567 -15.53 -27.09 -53.07
CA ILE A 567 -16.67 -27.91 -53.48
C ILE A 567 -17.23 -27.30 -54.76
N LYS A 568 -17.11 -28.02 -55.88
CA LYS A 568 -17.38 -27.51 -57.23
C LYS A 568 -16.53 -26.26 -57.53
N ASN A 569 -17.15 -25.09 -57.59
CA ASN A 569 -16.49 -23.81 -57.88
C ASN A 569 -16.50 -22.86 -56.66
N VAL A 570 -16.86 -23.37 -55.48
CA VAL A 570 -16.93 -22.58 -54.26
C VAL A 570 -15.77 -22.97 -53.36
N CYS A 571 -14.85 -22.04 -53.16
CA CYS A 571 -13.71 -22.18 -52.27
C CYS A 571 -14.02 -21.52 -50.92
N THR A 572 -13.98 -22.30 -49.85
CA THR A 572 -14.15 -21.83 -48.47
C THR A 572 -12.82 -21.93 -47.75
N ILE A 573 -12.41 -20.84 -47.12
CA ILE A 573 -11.20 -20.72 -46.32
C ILE A 573 -11.66 -20.54 -44.86
N GLU A 574 -11.17 -21.38 -43.95
CA GLU A 574 -11.48 -21.32 -42.53
C GLU A 574 -10.19 -21.30 -41.71
N TRP A 575 -10.09 -20.39 -40.74
CA TRP A 575 -8.94 -20.30 -39.83
C TRP A 575 -9.34 -19.72 -38.47
N MET A 576 -8.47 -19.89 -37.48
CA MET A 576 -8.61 -19.23 -36.19
C MET A 576 -7.92 -17.86 -36.26
N SER A 577 -8.68 -16.81 -35.97
CA SER A 577 -8.24 -15.42 -36.04
C SER A 577 -7.00 -15.19 -35.17
N GLY A 578 -6.01 -14.51 -35.74
CA GLY A 578 -4.77 -14.18 -35.05
C GLY A 578 -3.73 -13.62 -36.02
N ILE A 579 -2.89 -12.69 -35.56
CA ILE A 579 -1.99 -11.88 -36.41
C ILE A 579 -1.24 -12.69 -37.49
N ILE A 580 -0.71 -13.85 -37.12
CA ILE A 580 0.03 -14.72 -38.04
C ILE A 580 -0.94 -15.43 -38.99
N ASN A 581 -1.98 -16.06 -38.45
CA ASN A 581 -2.96 -16.82 -39.22
C ASN A 581 -3.74 -15.93 -40.20
N ASP A 582 -4.10 -14.72 -39.81
CA ASP A 582 -4.77 -13.72 -40.65
C ASP A 582 -3.88 -13.31 -41.82
N THR A 583 -2.58 -13.08 -41.56
CA THR A 583 -1.61 -12.73 -42.63
C THR A 583 -1.46 -13.86 -43.65
N ILE A 584 -1.43 -15.11 -43.17
CA ILE A 584 -1.34 -16.29 -44.04
C ILE A 584 -2.68 -16.47 -44.79
N ALA A 585 -3.83 -16.27 -44.12
CA ALA A 585 -5.15 -16.37 -44.73
C ALA A 585 -5.35 -15.32 -45.83
N ASP A 586 -4.95 -14.06 -45.59
CA ASP A 586 -4.95 -13.00 -46.60
C ASP A 586 -4.10 -13.36 -47.81
N SER A 587 -2.96 -14.00 -47.58
CA SER A 587 -2.08 -14.48 -48.66
C SER A 587 -2.76 -15.58 -49.49
N VAL A 588 -3.44 -16.52 -48.83
CA VAL A 588 -4.23 -17.58 -49.48
C VAL A 588 -5.38 -16.98 -50.28
N VAL A 589 -6.13 -16.03 -49.71
CA VAL A 589 -7.21 -15.30 -50.39
C VAL A 589 -6.68 -14.59 -51.64
N ALA A 590 -5.57 -13.87 -51.52
CA ALA A 590 -4.96 -13.16 -52.65
C ALA A 590 -4.56 -14.09 -53.78
N ILE A 591 -3.98 -15.26 -53.45
CA ILE A 591 -3.70 -16.31 -54.44
C ILE A 591 -5.00 -16.71 -55.13
N LEU A 592 -6.00 -17.14 -54.36
CA LEU A 592 -7.26 -17.67 -54.87
C LEU A 592 -7.99 -16.68 -55.78
N MET A 593 -7.98 -15.39 -55.46
CA MET A 593 -8.53 -14.33 -56.31
C MET A 593 -7.74 -14.11 -57.60
N SER A 594 -6.46 -14.48 -57.63
CA SER A 594 -5.57 -14.29 -58.80
C SER A 594 -5.49 -15.51 -59.71
N VAL A 595 -5.88 -16.71 -59.26
CA VAL A 595 -5.67 -17.98 -59.99
C VAL A 595 -6.35 -17.96 -61.36
N ASP A 596 -7.58 -17.44 -61.45
CA ASP A 596 -8.34 -17.38 -62.71
C ASP A 596 -7.71 -16.44 -63.75
N SER A 597 -6.94 -15.45 -63.31
CA SER A 597 -6.25 -14.50 -64.17
C SER A 597 -4.80 -14.88 -64.49
N SER A 598 -4.31 -15.97 -63.91
CA SER A 598 -2.90 -16.38 -64.00
C SER A 598 -2.57 -16.95 -65.39
N PRO A 599 -1.51 -16.46 -66.08
CA PRO A 599 -1.03 -17.05 -67.33
C PRO A 599 -0.56 -18.51 -67.21
N ALA A 600 -0.36 -19.01 -65.99
CA ALA A 600 0.00 -20.40 -65.72
C ALA A 600 -1.14 -21.39 -66.07
N SER A 601 -2.40 -20.94 -66.05
CA SER A 601 -3.55 -21.72 -66.55
C SER A 601 -3.33 -22.17 -68.01
N VAL A 602 -2.69 -21.34 -68.82
CA VAL A 602 -2.36 -21.61 -70.23
C VAL A 602 -1.25 -22.65 -70.39
N LYS A 603 -0.28 -22.70 -69.46
CA LYS A 603 0.84 -23.66 -69.47
C LYS A 603 0.42 -25.08 -69.09
N MET A 604 -0.60 -25.26 -68.26
CA MET A 604 -1.14 -26.60 -67.95
C MET A 604 -2.09 -27.12 -69.03
N SER A 605 -2.72 -26.23 -69.81
CA SER A 605 -3.63 -26.61 -70.91
C SER A 605 -2.93 -26.95 -72.25
N SER A 606 -1.62 -26.74 -72.38
CA SER A 606 -0.87 -27.16 -73.57
C SER A 606 -0.41 -28.61 -73.42
N GLU A 607 -1.14 -29.55 -74.03
CA GLU A 607 -0.70 -30.94 -74.18
C GLU A 607 0.70 -31.00 -74.81
N SER A 608 1.56 -31.87 -74.27
CA SER A 608 2.91 -32.11 -74.77
C SER A 608 2.88 -32.86 -76.11
N CYS A 609 3.29 -32.18 -77.19
CA CYS A 609 3.65 -32.87 -78.44
C CYS A 609 4.88 -33.76 -78.21
N SER A 610 4.75 -35.02 -78.58
CA SER A 610 5.83 -36.01 -78.63
C SER A 610 6.92 -35.58 -79.62
N HIS A 611 8.09 -35.24 -79.10
CA HIS A 611 9.33 -35.36 -79.83
C HIS A 611 10.33 -36.14 -78.99
N ASP A 612 10.86 -37.20 -79.60
CA ASP A 612 11.94 -38.04 -79.10
C ASP A 612 13.15 -37.20 -78.71
N GLN A 613 13.23 -36.81 -77.44
CA GLN A 613 14.46 -36.59 -76.71
C GLN A 613 14.24 -37.09 -75.29
N GLU A 614 15.19 -37.86 -74.78
CA GLU A 614 15.20 -38.37 -73.41
C GLU A 614 14.79 -37.26 -72.42
N PRO A 615 13.84 -37.50 -71.52
CA PRO A 615 13.52 -36.53 -70.48
C PRO A 615 14.72 -36.49 -69.53
N SER A 616 15.58 -35.49 -69.70
CA SER A 616 16.46 -35.07 -68.62
C SER A 616 15.54 -34.55 -67.52
N THR A 617 15.34 -35.38 -66.50
CA THR A 617 15.01 -34.90 -65.17
C THR A 617 15.99 -33.78 -64.85
N LEU A 618 15.52 -32.52 -64.87
CA LEU A 618 16.26 -31.42 -64.26
C LEU A 618 16.28 -31.70 -62.76
N ASP A 619 17.23 -32.53 -62.36
CA ASP A 619 17.59 -32.79 -60.98
C ASP A 619 18.31 -31.54 -60.44
N ASP A 620 17.51 -30.51 -60.15
CA ASP A 620 17.94 -29.22 -59.56
C ASP A 620 18.41 -29.41 -58.10
N SER A 621 18.56 -30.66 -57.64
CA SER A 621 19.11 -31.08 -56.35
C SER A 621 20.53 -31.64 -56.43
N SER A 622 21.08 -31.83 -57.63
CA SER A 622 22.39 -32.46 -57.84
C SER A 622 23.56 -31.68 -57.18
N ILE A 623 24.37 -32.40 -56.38
CA ILE A 623 25.52 -31.87 -55.63
C ILE A 623 26.47 -31.00 -56.49
N PRO A 624 26.80 -31.35 -57.76
CA PRO A 624 27.68 -30.55 -58.60
C PRO A 624 27.11 -29.15 -58.91
N THR A 625 25.79 -29.05 -59.08
CA THR A 625 25.08 -27.80 -59.38
C THR A 625 25.06 -26.88 -58.16
N ARG A 626 24.96 -27.45 -56.95
CA ARG A 626 25.04 -26.72 -55.67
C ARG A 626 26.45 -26.18 -55.41
N ILE A 627 27.48 -27.00 -55.64
CA ILE A 627 28.89 -26.58 -55.51
C ILE A 627 29.19 -25.45 -56.51
N LYS A 628 28.66 -25.51 -57.74
CA LYS A 628 28.82 -24.44 -58.72
C LYS A 628 28.25 -23.10 -58.24
N ARG A 629 27.06 -23.08 -57.62
CA ARG A 629 26.45 -21.86 -57.06
C ARG A 629 27.24 -21.31 -55.86
N ILE A 630 27.74 -22.18 -54.99
CA ILE A 630 28.61 -21.80 -53.86
C ILE A 630 29.90 -21.18 -54.39
N ASN A 631 30.51 -21.76 -55.44
CA ASN A 631 31.70 -21.20 -56.10
C ASN A 631 31.42 -19.81 -56.68
N THR A 632 30.33 -19.60 -57.40
CA THR A 632 29.99 -18.27 -57.95
C THR A 632 29.84 -17.21 -56.85
N MET A 633 29.32 -17.58 -55.68
CA MET A 633 29.16 -16.64 -54.56
C MET A 633 30.49 -16.34 -53.85
N LEU A 634 31.38 -17.34 -53.75
CA LEU A 634 32.74 -17.14 -53.25
C LEU A 634 33.58 -16.32 -54.25
N GLU A 635 33.44 -16.53 -55.55
CA GLU A 635 34.05 -15.72 -56.61
C GLU A 635 33.57 -14.27 -56.55
N ALA A 636 32.27 -14.04 -56.37
CA ALA A 636 31.74 -12.67 -56.23
C ALA A 636 32.32 -11.92 -55.02
N GLN A 637 32.63 -12.63 -53.93
CA GLN A 637 33.10 -12.02 -52.68
C GLN A 637 34.63 -11.89 -52.59
N PHE A 638 35.38 -12.84 -53.15
CA PHE A 638 36.84 -12.92 -53.05
C PHE A 638 37.55 -12.66 -54.39
N GLY A 639 36.83 -12.57 -55.50
CA GLY A 639 37.36 -12.25 -56.83
C GLY A 639 38.50 -13.17 -57.25
N ASP A 640 39.52 -12.58 -57.86
CA ASP A 640 40.70 -13.28 -58.41
C ASP A 640 41.59 -13.98 -57.36
N THR A 641 41.25 -13.90 -56.07
CA THR A 641 42.01 -14.55 -54.99
C THR A 641 41.53 -15.97 -54.67
N LEU A 642 40.43 -16.42 -55.30
CA LEU A 642 39.90 -17.77 -55.19
C LEU A 642 40.44 -18.66 -56.32
N THR A 643 41.02 -19.81 -55.97
CA THR A 643 41.39 -20.87 -56.91
C THR A 643 40.59 -22.13 -56.61
N VAL A 644 39.70 -22.51 -57.52
CA VAL A 644 38.93 -23.76 -57.41
C VAL A 644 39.82 -24.93 -57.83
N LYS A 645 39.81 -26.03 -57.08
CA LYS A 645 40.55 -27.24 -57.45
C LYS A 645 39.91 -27.91 -58.67
N GLU A 646 40.74 -28.44 -59.57
CA GLU A 646 40.29 -29.11 -60.81
C GLU A 646 39.40 -30.35 -60.56
N ASP A 647 39.43 -30.91 -59.35
CA ASP A 647 38.62 -32.06 -58.91
C ASP A 647 37.24 -31.68 -58.34
N GLY A 648 36.91 -30.39 -58.23
CA GLY A 648 35.65 -29.89 -57.67
C GLY A 648 35.45 -30.14 -56.16
N SER A 649 36.48 -30.64 -55.46
CA SER A 649 36.40 -31.04 -54.05
C SER A 649 36.51 -29.88 -53.05
N GLY A 650 36.98 -28.72 -53.51
CA GLY A 650 37.27 -27.57 -52.66
C GLY A 650 37.82 -26.36 -53.43
N ALA A 651 38.06 -25.28 -52.71
CA ALA A 651 38.68 -24.08 -53.24
C ALA A 651 39.69 -23.50 -52.24
N THR A 652 40.69 -22.78 -52.75
CA THR A 652 41.71 -22.12 -51.94
C THR A 652 41.58 -20.61 -52.10
N VAL A 653 41.59 -19.87 -50.98
CA VAL A 653 41.57 -18.40 -50.97
C VAL A 653 42.91 -17.90 -50.46
N LYS A 654 43.62 -17.09 -51.24
CA LYS A 654 44.93 -16.54 -50.87
C LYS A 654 44.89 -15.02 -50.76
N ILE A 655 45.03 -14.50 -49.53
CA ILE A 655 45.05 -13.06 -49.26
C ILE A 655 46.36 -12.70 -48.54
N GLY A 656 47.25 -11.99 -49.25
CA GLY A 656 48.57 -11.62 -48.73
C GLY A 656 49.45 -12.82 -48.43
N LYS A 657 49.89 -12.99 -47.17
CA LYS A 657 50.70 -14.13 -46.70
C LYS A 657 49.86 -15.27 -46.10
N SER A 658 48.54 -15.13 -46.05
CA SER A 658 47.64 -16.13 -45.48
C SER A 658 46.91 -16.90 -46.58
N GLU A 659 46.86 -18.22 -46.43
CA GLU A 659 46.19 -19.15 -47.33
C GLU A 659 45.11 -19.90 -46.56
N ALA A 660 43.92 -20.00 -47.12
CA ALA A 660 42.78 -20.70 -46.56
C ALA A 660 42.29 -21.77 -47.53
N ILE A 661 42.15 -23.00 -47.06
CA ILE A 661 41.69 -24.16 -47.85
C ILE A 661 40.27 -24.50 -47.42
N ILE A 662 39.34 -24.50 -48.38
CA ILE A 662 37.92 -24.81 -48.19
C ILE A 662 37.68 -26.24 -48.67
N ASN A 663 37.05 -27.06 -47.83
CA ASN A 663 36.61 -28.40 -48.18
C ASN A 663 35.08 -28.43 -48.33
N TYR A 664 34.56 -28.66 -49.54
CA TYR A 664 33.12 -28.65 -49.80
C TYR A 664 32.39 -29.91 -49.30
N TYR A 665 33.09 -31.01 -49.06
CA TYR A 665 32.49 -32.22 -48.48
C TYR A 665 32.27 -32.08 -46.97
N LYS A 666 33.20 -31.43 -46.28
CA LYS A 666 33.12 -31.20 -44.82
C LYS A 666 32.54 -29.83 -44.44
N MET A 667 32.33 -28.96 -45.42
CA MET A 667 31.94 -27.56 -45.23
C MET A 667 32.81 -26.83 -44.19
N SER A 668 34.12 -27.11 -44.23
CA SER A 668 35.09 -26.63 -43.25
C SER A 668 36.21 -25.82 -43.92
N VAL A 669 36.72 -24.82 -43.20
CA VAL A 669 37.82 -23.95 -43.65
C VAL A 669 39.06 -24.15 -42.78
N GLU A 670 40.18 -24.52 -43.39
CA GLU A 670 41.49 -24.61 -42.74
C GLU A 670 42.33 -23.39 -43.11
N CYS A 671 42.71 -22.57 -42.12
CA CYS A 671 43.55 -21.40 -42.34
C CYS A 671 44.38 -21.08 -41.08
N GLY A 672 45.62 -20.63 -41.27
CA GLY A 672 46.49 -20.17 -40.17
C GLY A 672 46.09 -18.83 -39.54
N SER A 673 45.11 -18.11 -40.12
CA SER A 673 44.59 -16.83 -39.61
C SER A 673 43.13 -16.97 -39.18
N ASN A 674 42.85 -16.77 -37.88
CA ASN A 674 41.50 -16.85 -37.33
C ASN A 674 40.54 -15.81 -37.93
N VAL A 675 41.04 -14.63 -38.32
CA VAL A 675 40.23 -13.55 -38.90
C VAL A 675 39.79 -13.91 -40.32
N LEU A 676 40.71 -14.46 -41.13
CA LEU A 676 40.38 -14.90 -42.48
C LEU A 676 39.46 -16.13 -42.45
N LYS A 677 39.73 -17.07 -41.54
CA LYS A 677 38.89 -18.25 -41.30
C LYS A 677 37.44 -17.88 -41.00
N GLY A 678 37.21 -17.03 -39.98
CA GLY A 678 35.85 -16.63 -39.59
C GLY A 678 35.09 -15.89 -40.69
N ARG A 679 35.79 -15.09 -41.51
CA ARG A 679 35.17 -14.40 -42.65
C ARG A 679 34.72 -15.37 -43.74
N ILE A 680 35.55 -16.36 -44.08
CA ILE A 680 35.22 -17.37 -45.09
C ILE A 680 34.11 -18.29 -44.57
N GLU A 681 34.15 -18.72 -43.30
CA GLU A 681 33.09 -19.54 -42.69
C GLU A 681 31.74 -18.81 -42.68
N THR A 682 31.72 -17.51 -42.38
CA THR A 682 30.49 -16.71 -42.41
C THR A 682 29.89 -16.65 -43.82
N VAL A 683 30.72 -16.45 -44.84
CA VAL A 683 30.28 -16.39 -46.24
C VAL A 683 29.83 -17.77 -46.73
N LEU A 684 30.56 -18.84 -46.38
CA LEU A 684 30.22 -20.22 -46.71
C LEU A 684 28.89 -20.63 -46.09
N ASN A 685 28.64 -20.29 -44.82
CA ASN A 685 27.37 -20.56 -44.14
C ASN A 685 26.21 -19.80 -44.79
N ARG A 686 26.41 -18.53 -45.18
CA ARG A 686 25.40 -17.76 -45.92
C ARG A 686 25.11 -18.36 -47.30
N ALA A 687 26.14 -18.73 -48.05
CA ALA A 687 25.99 -19.37 -49.35
C ALA A 687 25.26 -20.72 -49.23
N THR A 688 25.56 -21.50 -48.19
CA THR A 688 24.89 -22.78 -47.92
C THR A 688 23.41 -22.59 -47.60
N GLY A 689 23.07 -21.60 -46.76
CA GLY A 689 21.69 -21.26 -46.43
C GLY A 689 20.88 -20.78 -47.63
N LEU A 690 21.50 -20.06 -48.57
CA LEU A 690 20.85 -19.57 -49.79
C LEU A 690 20.66 -20.64 -50.87
N VAL A 691 21.50 -21.68 -50.86
CA VAL A 691 21.46 -22.78 -51.84
C VAL A 691 20.63 -23.98 -51.30
N ALA A 692 20.11 -23.91 -50.07
CA ALA A 692 19.20 -24.90 -49.49
C ALA A 692 17.72 -24.46 -49.63
N PRO A 693 16.77 -25.37 -49.96
CA PRO A 693 15.35 -25.03 -49.97
C PRO A 693 14.83 -24.65 -48.58
N LEU A 694 13.91 -23.69 -48.49
CA LEU A 694 13.25 -23.24 -47.25
C LEU A 694 12.59 -24.38 -46.43
N ALA A 695 12.26 -25.51 -47.06
CA ALA A 695 11.71 -26.68 -46.38
C ALA A 695 12.75 -27.54 -45.60
N GLN A 696 14.06 -27.27 -45.76
CA GLN A 696 15.14 -28.05 -45.11
C GLN A 696 15.83 -27.32 -43.95
N THR A 697 15.43 -26.10 -43.61
CA THR A 697 15.91 -25.41 -42.39
C THR A 697 15.27 -26.03 -41.15
N GLY A 698 15.66 -27.27 -40.84
CA GLY A 698 15.13 -28.06 -39.73
C GLY A 698 15.78 -29.43 -39.54
N LYS A 699 16.67 -29.89 -40.44
CA LYS A 699 17.45 -31.12 -40.24
C LYS A 699 18.95 -30.89 -40.40
N THR A 700 19.54 -30.30 -39.37
CA THR A 700 20.98 -30.40 -39.11
C THR A 700 21.24 -31.73 -38.40
N THR A 701 21.49 -32.79 -39.17
CA THR A 701 22.30 -33.99 -38.79
C THR A 701 22.29 -34.99 -39.94
N VAL A 702 23.42 -35.11 -40.64
CA VAL A 702 24.15 -36.37 -40.86
C VAL A 702 25.64 -36.03 -40.76
#